data_AF-A0A9Q4PT21-F1
#
_entry.id   AF-A0A9Q4PT21-F1
#
_cell.length_a   1.000
_cell.length_b   1.000
_cell.length_c   1.000
_cell.angle_alpha   90.00
_cell.angle_beta   90.00
_cell.angle_gamma   90.00
#
_symmetry.space_group_name_H-M   'P 1'
#
loop_
_entity.id
_entity.type
_entity.pdbx_description
1 polymer ?
#
loop_
_entity_poly.entity_id
_entity_poly.type
_entity_poly.pdbx_seq_one_letter_code
_entity_poly.pdbx_strand_id
1 'polypeptide(L)'
;MFKKYLIFSIPLTFSLVYCLENEADISFDDITITGQQQIYHGKSELKTYTKAGSYSYLDQAHIQRFRGSSVGDFLSGIPGVFVTNKRNSGAITVNIRGLQNENRVPVIIDGAFRSTPSWQGYAGSSTRTYLDPDLLSNVEIQKGVSFGADGVGATGGVIRMRTIGWEDIIPDGKDWGFKIASGMMSNTSKKPPLYTRGGYRTKWVDKCKDEDDDECKAFLKNHPQTYDTPARYQNGNLFQNLGKSWNGSLAFAKKWENADMVLGYARKYQGNYFAGKHGSTPKIIGTQSSQRFINGKPNPNFNEFLPTEIEDLSKYEKYYSPRLKKYVIYPQSYDIISKKLVFDKNNYTYYRAGEEVLNTFQENKSYLAKLNLYNDFHTFNFAYSRYESNFGELMPSQTSIRSDGALQGEGGEVIVDSFSTGYRYNPQNPYVDLKFNTFYTKNDTSLFMPFIEDLVDLDENSMHSKSDSRYASFLISKQLGFSLQNTSTIELINQPLMLNYGVSYFYERFTPPNNTTDRLIKKNYPNINSPFELAKKVAKKLNIDPNDIVLQSNSAVGKLYERDARRDEISAFLWVKYPILEWLEADFGLRYINATIKDNNPLEQCINGTCYVRKNGVLVYSPTKIYTPDIKTNAISPAFMLTFKPNDNTNLYIKYAKAVRNPSLFQATKGFGQQNQGEKITTLKPEEHFDFEVGGNFLLENLGDFDNVLGFKLAFYNNYTKNYLTRSNIIGSSFQQTTNIESALFRGLESSLYFDNGGFYSNLGVNQILQTKFCQKDENLQPGEQKCYKGGIGGSNLSNAVPPKTTLYANVGTRLFKKQLDIGARYSYTSKRFVSIWQPTDTPTGETNSAEWDSYSIVDIYANYNPKENLTISAGVDNLANKYYLDANNMGLTPAPGRTFHLSFEYKF
;
A
#
# COMPACT_ATOMS: atom_id res chain seq x y z
N MET A 1 -15.10 92.99 15.11
CA MET A 1 -14.42 92.51 13.89
C MET A 1 -15.10 91.21 13.44
N PHE A 2 -15.45 91.19 12.16
CA PHE A 2 -16.20 90.22 11.34
C PHE A 2 -15.81 88.72 11.55
N LYS A 3 -16.79 87.78 11.69
CA LYS A 3 -17.40 86.88 10.64
C LYS A 3 -16.38 85.82 10.12
N LYS A 4 -16.58 84.50 9.94
CA LYS A 4 -17.71 83.63 9.53
C LYS A 4 -17.31 82.11 9.63
N TYR A 5 -18.33 81.24 9.79
CA TYR A 5 -18.59 79.83 9.34
C TYR A 5 -17.43 78.83 9.02
N LEU A 6 -17.37 77.56 9.52
CA LEU A 6 -18.22 76.34 9.45
C LEU A 6 -18.08 75.49 8.15
N ILE A 7 -17.85 74.18 8.33
CA ILE A 7 -18.26 72.97 7.53
C ILE A 7 -17.14 71.98 7.10
N PHE A 8 -17.19 70.80 7.73
CA PHE A 8 -16.90 69.39 7.33
C PHE A 8 -15.70 68.99 6.44
N SER A 9 -14.91 68.03 6.94
CA SER A 9 -14.83 66.66 6.36
C SER A 9 -14.07 65.70 7.28
N ILE A 10 -14.67 64.52 7.49
CA ILE A 10 -14.12 63.34 8.18
C ILE A 10 -13.15 62.63 7.23
N PRO A 11 -12.08 62.00 7.74
CA PRO A 11 -11.94 60.57 7.46
C PRO A 11 -11.75 59.74 8.73
N LEU A 12 -12.50 58.63 8.75
CA LEU A 12 -12.40 57.51 9.67
C LEU A 12 -10.95 57.05 9.85
N THR A 13 -10.43 57.12 11.07
CA THR A 13 -9.30 56.29 11.48
C THR A 13 -9.81 54.89 11.79
N PHE A 14 -9.94 54.05 10.75
CA PHE A 14 -10.00 52.60 10.92
C PHE A 14 -8.58 52.11 11.23
N SER A 15 -8.23 52.05 12.51
CA SER A 15 -7.05 51.34 12.98
C SER A 15 -7.35 49.84 12.91
N LEU A 16 -7.09 49.24 11.75
CA LEU A 16 -7.03 47.79 11.57
C LEU A 16 -5.84 47.24 12.39
N VAL A 17 -6.12 46.90 13.64
CA VAL A 17 -5.27 45.98 14.41
C VAL A 17 -5.54 44.58 13.86
N TYR A 18 -4.79 44.18 12.84
CA TYR A 18 -4.61 42.77 12.53
C TYR A 18 -3.40 42.28 13.32
N CYS A 19 -3.67 41.75 14.51
CA CYS A 19 -2.74 40.87 15.19
C CYS A 19 -2.97 39.47 14.61
N LEU A 20 -2.07 39.01 13.74
CA LEU A 20 -2.02 37.62 13.30
C LEU A 20 -0.92 36.92 14.11
N GLU A 21 -1.31 36.32 15.23
CA GLU A 21 -0.54 35.21 15.81
C GLU A 21 -0.67 34.02 14.85
N ASN A 22 0.31 33.87 13.95
CA ASN A 22 0.47 32.66 13.17
C ASN A 22 1.51 31.78 13.88
N GLU A 23 1.06 30.75 14.59
CA GLU A 23 1.94 29.64 14.97
C GLU A 23 2.41 28.94 13.70
N ALA A 24 3.72 29.01 13.46
CA ALA A 24 4.35 28.50 12.26
C ALA A 24 4.70 27.01 12.43
N ASP A 25 3.80 26.14 11.97
CA ASP A 25 4.18 24.78 11.58
C ASP A 25 4.26 24.74 10.04
N ILE A 26 5.43 24.41 9.48
CA ILE A 26 5.56 24.17 8.03
C ILE A 26 4.97 22.80 7.75
N SER A 27 3.64 22.73 7.69
CA SER A 27 2.95 21.67 6.98
C SER A 27 2.93 22.02 5.49
N PHE A 28 3.16 21.02 4.62
CA PHE A 28 2.75 21.13 3.22
C PHE A 28 1.24 21.31 3.20
N ASP A 29 0.82 22.55 3.01
CA ASP A 29 -0.56 23.01 3.10
C ASP A 29 -1.28 22.61 4.40
N ASP A 30 -0.73 22.98 5.57
CA ASP A 30 -1.59 23.80 6.42
C ASP A 30 -1.57 25.18 5.74
N ILE A 31 -2.51 25.36 4.80
CA ILE A 31 -2.95 26.72 4.49
C ILE A 31 -3.43 27.22 5.85
N THR A 32 -2.61 28.07 6.47
CA THR A 32 -3.00 28.88 7.60
C THR A 32 -4.31 29.53 7.17
N ILE A 33 -5.43 29.05 7.72
CA ILE A 33 -6.71 29.69 7.56
C ILE A 33 -6.58 30.98 8.36
N THR A 34 -6.02 32.01 7.73
CA THR A 34 -6.14 33.38 8.21
C THR A 34 -7.61 33.73 8.09
N GLY A 35 -8.31 33.48 9.19
CA GLY A 35 -9.72 33.70 9.37
C GLY A 35 -10.02 33.14 10.75
N GLN A 36 -10.17 34.03 11.72
CA GLN A 36 -10.84 33.74 12.98
C GLN A 36 -12.28 33.29 12.70
N GLN A 37 -12.48 32.10 12.13
CA GLN A 37 -13.72 31.37 12.26
C GLN A 37 -13.49 30.45 13.45
N GLN A 38 -14.08 30.81 14.59
CA GLN A 38 -14.24 29.88 15.70
C GLN A 38 -14.96 28.65 15.14
N ILE A 39 -14.18 27.64 14.77
CA ILE A 39 -14.67 26.31 14.47
C ILE A 39 -15.59 25.95 15.63
N TYR A 40 -16.87 25.67 15.36
CA TYR A 40 -17.81 25.22 16.38
C TYR A 40 -17.16 24.13 17.27
N HIS A 41 -16.89 24.48 18.54
CA HIS A 41 -16.13 23.67 19.52
C HIS A 41 -14.71 23.18 19.11
N GLY A 42 -13.98 23.89 18.24
CA GLY A 42 -12.57 23.59 17.94
C GLY A 42 -12.32 22.29 17.16
N LYS A 43 -13.32 21.75 16.46
CA LYS A 43 -13.23 20.46 15.77
C LYS A 43 -12.50 20.52 14.43
N SER A 44 -11.29 20.01 14.40
CA SER A 44 -10.46 19.94 13.19
C SER A 44 -11.06 19.10 12.04
N GLU A 45 -11.97 18.16 12.32
CA GLU A 45 -12.68 17.36 11.30
C GLU A 45 -13.51 18.23 10.32
N LEU A 46 -13.99 19.39 10.77
CA LEU A 46 -14.81 20.31 9.97
C LEU A 46 -14.04 20.91 8.77
N LYS A 47 -12.69 20.87 8.79
CA LYS A 47 -11.83 21.20 7.63
C LYS A 47 -12.23 20.44 6.36
N THR A 48 -12.85 19.25 6.51
CA THR A 48 -13.37 18.44 5.39
C THR A 48 -14.44 19.16 4.55
N TYR A 49 -15.22 20.06 5.16
CA TYR A 49 -16.39 20.71 4.56
C TYR A 49 -16.16 22.16 4.14
N THR A 50 -15.06 22.78 4.57
CA THR A 50 -14.73 24.18 4.23
C THR A 50 -13.88 24.32 2.97
N LYS A 51 -13.14 23.28 2.59
CA LYS A 51 -12.25 23.30 1.41
C LYS A 51 -12.98 22.84 0.15
N ALA A 52 -13.03 23.70 -0.88
CA ALA A 52 -13.52 23.34 -2.21
C ALA A 52 -12.76 22.14 -2.78
N GLY A 53 -13.45 21.13 -3.33
CA GLY A 53 -12.86 19.87 -3.81
C GLY A 53 -13.07 18.67 -2.88
N SER A 54 -12.64 17.49 -3.33
CA SER A 54 -12.75 16.22 -2.58
C SER A 54 -11.62 15.98 -1.56
N TYR A 55 -11.74 16.62 -0.39
CA TYR A 55 -10.85 16.47 0.77
C TYR A 55 -11.48 15.65 1.91
N SER A 56 -10.64 15.09 2.77
CA SER A 56 -11.00 14.49 4.05
C SER A 56 -9.88 14.74 5.07
N TYR A 57 -10.23 15.10 6.30
CA TYR A 57 -9.29 15.36 7.39
C TYR A 57 -9.60 14.44 8.58
N LEU A 58 -8.57 13.77 9.11
CA LEU A 58 -8.64 12.91 10.28
C LEU A 58 -7.71 13.46 11.35
N ASP A 59 -8.24 13.67 12.55
CA ASP A 59 -7.46 14.08 13.71
C ASP A 59 -6.96 12.89 14.53
N GLN A 60 -6.18 13.18 15.59
CA GLN A 60 -5.61 12.17 16.46
C GLN A 60 -6.71 11.34 17.16
N ALA A 61 -7.84 11.96 17.51
CA ALA A 61 -8.95 11.27 18.18
C ALA A 61 -9.59 10.23 17.25
N HIS A 62 -9.80 10.54 15.97
CA HIS A 62 -10.25 9.58 14.96
C HIS A 62 -9.23 8.46 14.76
N ILE A 63 -7.94 8.80 14.64
CA ILE A 63 -6.86 7.82 14.44
C ILE A 63 -6.80 6.82 15.59
N GLN A 64 -6.88 7.30 16.84
CA GLN A 64 -6.80 6.45 18.03
C GLN A 64 -8.09 5.63 18.22
N ARG A 65 -9.27 6.25 18.05
CA ARG A 65 -10.57 5.58 18.17
C ARG A 65 -10.71 4.41 17.18
N PHE A 66 -10.20 4.58 15.95
CA PHE A 66 -10.33 3.59 14.88
C PHE A 66 -9.00 2.96 14.47
N ARG A 67 -8.03 2.93 15.39
CA ARG A 67 -6.72 2.30 15.16
C ARG A 67 -6.85 0.85 14.70
N GLY A 68 -7.87 0.15 15.20
CA GLY A 68 -8.21 -1.22 14.83
C GLY A 68 -7.10 -2.24 15.12
N SER A 69 -7.16 -3.36 14.41
CA SER A 69 -6.25 -4.50 14.56
C SER A 69 -5.08 -4.46 13.56
N SER A 70 -5.04 -3.52 12.63
CA SER A 70 -4.03 -3.47 11.57
C SER A 70 -3.52 -2.05 11.33
N VAL A 71 -2.27 -1.92 10.88
CA VAL A 71 -1.75 -0.64 10.37
C VAL A 71 -2.65 -0.19 9.21
N GLY A 72 -3.27 0.98 9.35
CA GLY A 72 -4.19 1.55 8.35
C GLY A 72 -5.68 1.35 8.59
N ASP A 73 -6.13 0.63 9.64
CA ASP A 73 -7.56 0.51 9.93
C ASP A 73 -8.22 1.87 10.21
N PHE A 74 -7.46 2.87 10.66
CA PHE A 74 -7.92 4.24 10.88
C PHE A 74 -8.37 4.98 9.60
N LEU A 75 -7.93 4.51 8.42
CA LEU A 75 -8.38 5.02 7.12
C LEU A 75 -9.71 4.40 6.67
N SER A 76 -10.23 3.42 7.41
CA SER A 76 -11.50 2.77 7.10
C SER A 76 -12.67 3.72 7.38
N GLY A 77 -13.68 3.70 6.51
CA GLY A 77 -14.87 4.54 6.64
C GLY A 77 -14.83 5.86 5.87
N ILE A 78 -13.72 6.14 5.17
CA ILE A 78 -13.58 7.34 4.33
C ILE A 78 -14.13 7.03 2.93
N PRO A 79 -15.14 7.76 2.43
CA PRO A 79 -15.74 7.48 1.13
C PRO A 79 -14.70 7.45 0.01
N GLY A 80 -14.67 6.40 -0.81
CA GLY A 80 -13.78 6.30 -1.96
C GLY A 80 -12.31 6.01 -1.64
N VAL A 81 -11.95 5.80 -0.37
CA VAL A 81 -10.59 5.45 0.08
C VAL A 81 -10.60 4.02 0.65
N PHE A 82 -9.65 3.20 0.22
CA PHE A 82 -9.52 1.81 0.65
C PHE A 82 -8.07 1.50 0.99
N VAL A 83 -7.86 0.67 2.01
CA VAL A 83 -6.53 0.13 2.32
C VAL A 83 -6.49 -1.34 1.92
N THR A 84 -5.65 -1.65 0.93
CA THR A 84 -5.46 -3.01 0.42
C THR A 84 -4.34 -3.72 1.20
N ASN A 85 -4.40 -5.06 1.29
CA ASN A 85 -3.38 -5.90 1.93
C ASN A 85 -3.00 -5.52 3.38
N LYS A 86 -3.88 -4.84 4.12
CA LYS A 86 -3.58 -4.38 5.49
C LYS A 86 -3.28 -5.55 6.44
N ARG A 87 -3.91 -6.71 6.23
CA ARG A 87 -3.86 -7.85 7.16
C ARG A 87 -2.56 -8.68 7.16
N ASN A 88 -1.67 -8.54 6.17
CA ASN A 88 -0.51 -9.43 5.96
C ASN A 88 0.74 -8.69 5.43
N SER A 89 0.93 -7.42 5.77
CA SER A 89 2.03 -6.60 5.23
C SER A 89 2.73 -5.67 6.22
N GLY A 90 2.17 -5.48 7.41
CA GLY A 90 2.65 -4.48 8.37
C GLY A 90 2.68 -3.04 7.84
N ALA A 91 1.98 -2.78 6.72
CA ALA A 91 2.03 -1.55 5.95
C ALA A 91 0.63 -1.12 5.49
N ILE A 92 0.54 0.10 4.96
CA ILE A 92 -0.64 0.57 4.23
C ILE A 92 -0.37 0.61 2.73
N THR A 93 -1.36 0.18 1.94
CA THR A 93 -1.43 0.39 0.50
C THR A 93 -2.76 1.02 0.19
N VAL A 94 -2.76 2.28 -0.25
CA VAL A 94 -4.00 3.03 -0.40
C VAL A 94 -4.49 3.00 -1.85
N ASN A 95 -5.79 2.81 -2.00
CA ASN A 95 -6.56 2.96 -3.23
C ASN A 95 -7.53 4.11 -3.06
N ILE A 96 -7.51 5.06 -3.99
CA ILE A 96 -8.50 6.14 -4.07
C ILE A 96 -9.22 6.00 -5.41
N ARG A 97 -10.54 5.78 -5.35
CA ARG A 97 -11.42 5.70 -6.55
C ARG A 97 -10.95 4.71 -7.63
N GLY A 98 -10.28 3.62 -7.22
CA GLY A 98 -9.73 2.61 -8.13
C GLY A 98 -8.29 2.85 -8.57
N LEU A 99 -7.67 3.97 -8.19
CA LEU A 99 -6.27 4.28 -8.48
C LEU A 99 -5.42 3.89 -7.26
N GLN A 100 -4.45 3.00 -7.49
CA GLN A 100 -3.54 2.48 -6.47
C GLN A 100 -2.20 2.07 -7.09
N ASN A 101 -1.23 1.78 -6.22
CA ASN A 101 0.10 1.29 -6.55
C ASN A 101 0.92 2.23 -7.45
N GLU A 102 2.21 1.96 -7.53
CA GLU A 102 3.16 2.68 -8.37
C GLU A 102 3.12 4.20 -8.16
N ASN A 103 2.84 4.62 -6.92
CA ASN A 103 2.76 6.03 -6.52
C ASN A 103 1.65 6.83 -7.24
N ARG A 104 0.59 6.17 -7.74
CA ARG A 104 -0.64 6.87 -8.18
C ARG A 104 -1.31 7.61 -7.01
N VAL A 105 -1.16 7.07 -5.81
CA VAL A 105 -1.54 7.69 -4.53
C VAL A 105 -0.31 7.68 -3.61
N PRO A 106 0.54 8.71 -3.62
CA PRO A 106 1.68 8.79 -2.72
C PRO A 106 1.25 9.13 -1.29
N VAL A 107 2.03 8.65 -0.32
CA VAL A 107 1.89 9.00 1.10
C VAL A 107 3.12 9.78 1.53
N ILE A 108 2.86 10.93 2.15
CA ILE A 108 3.86 11.91 2.56
C ILE A 108 3.73 12.09 4.07
N ILE A 109 4.83 11.91 4.80
CA ILE A 109 4.87 12.04 6.26
C ILE A 109 5.89 13.10 6.61
N ASP A 110 5.47 14.18 7.26
CA ASP A 110 6.30 15.35 7.60
C ASP A 110 7.10 15.88 6.40
N GLY A 111 6.46 15.99 5.24
CA GLY A 111 7.08 16.46 4.00
C GLY A 111 8.02 15.45 3.31
N ALA A 112 8.22 14.25 3.89
CA ALA A 112 9.01 13.18 3.31
C ALA A 112 8.15 12.17 2.55
N PHE A 113 8.57 11.80 1.34
CA PHE A 113 7.98 10.70 0.61
C PHE A 113 8.37 9.35 1.26
N ARG A 114 7.38 8.48 1.53
CA ARG A 114 7.60 7.20 2.26
C ARG A 114 6.95 5.96 1.63
N SER A 115 6.61 6.05 0.34
CA SER A 115 6.03 4.94 -0.41
C SER A 115 7.11 4.12 -1.12
N THR A 116 7.14 2.80 -0.96
CA THR A 116 8.05 1.90 -1.71
C THR A 116 7.25 0.75 -2.35
N PRO A 117 7.45 0.43 -3.63
CA PRO A 117 6.84 -0.75 -4.22
C PRO A 117 7.43 -2.02 -3.62
N SER A 118 6.56 -2.90 -3.12
CA SER A 118 6.87 -4.25 -2.68
C SER A 118 6.38 -5.25 -3.72
N TRP A 119 7.17 -6.29 -3.97
CA TRP A 119 6.83 -7.35 -4.91
C TRP A 119 5.78 -8.29 -4.31
N GLN A 120 4.76 -8.67 -5.08
CA GLN A 120 3.60 -9.47 -4.64
C GLN A 120 3.39 -10.73 -5.50
N GLY A 121 4.45 -11.27 -6.10
CA GLY A 121 4.29 -12.48 -6.89
C GLY A 121 3.76 -12.26 -8.29
N TYR A 122 3.01 -13.25 -8.76
CA TYR A 122 2.20 -13.10 -9.97
C TYR A 122 1.10 -12.03 -9.81
N ALA A 123 0.72 -11.68 -8.58
CA ALA A 123 -0.28 -10.64 -8.34
C ALA A 123 0.23 -9.20 -8.59
N GLY A 124 1.52 -9.01 -8.88
CA GLY A 124 2.12 -7.73 -9.29
C GLY A 124 2.92 -7.06 -8.17
N SER A 125 2.64 -5.79 -7.91
CA SER A 125 3.28 -4.98 -6.86
C SER A 125 2.23 -4.34 -5.95
N SER A 126 2.66 -3.96 -4.75
CA SER A 126 1.89 -3.17 -3.79
C SER A 126 2.75 -2.01 -3.32
N THR A 127 2.27 -0.76 -3.44
CA THR A 127 2.99 0.39 -2.88
C THR A 127 2.75 0.46 -1.38
N ARG A 128 3.79 0.22 -0.60
CA ARG A 128 3.73 0.15 0.85
C ARG A 128 4.28 1.40 1.50
N THR A 129 3.55 1.87 2.51
CA THR A 129 4.04 2.84 3.48
C THR A 129 4.01 2.21 4.85
N TYR A 130 5.12 2.31 5.56
CA TYR A 130 5.28 1.76 6.91
C TYR A 130 5.27 2.91 7.92
N LEU A 131 4.42 2.79 8.94
CA LEU A 131 4.23 3.82 9.96
C LEU A 131 3.64 3.23 11.24
N ASP A 132 3.71 3.99 12.33
CA ASP A 132 3.05 3.68 13.59
C ASP A 132 1.99 4.72 13.91
N PRO A 133 0.70 4.35 14.02
CA PRO A 133 -0.38 5.28 14.33
C PRO A 133 -0.20 6.04 15.66
N ASP A 134 0.58 5.51 16.62
CA ASP A 134 0.81 6.19 17.91
C ASP A 134 1.67 7.45 17.81
N LEU A 135 2.46 7.56 16.74
CA LEU A 135 3.29 8.73 16.48
C LEU A 135 2.67 9.65 15.43
N LEU A 136 1.40 9.45 15.06
CA LEU A 136 0.65 10.32 14.17
C LEU A 136 -0.22 11.33 14.94
N SER A 137 -0.21 12.56 14.45
CA SER A 137 -1.08 13.67 14.90
C SER A 137 -2.35 13.71 14.04
N ASN A 138 -2.19 13.78 12.72
CA ASN A 138 -3.32 13.94 11.80
C ASN A 138 -3.02 13.40 10.40
N VAL A 139 -4.09 13.22 9.61
CA VAL A 139 -4.03 12.81 8.21
C VAL A 139 -4.96 13.68 7.36
N GLU A 140 -4.43 14.27 6.29
CA GLU A 140 -5.19 14.90 5.20
C GLU A 140 -5.19 13.99 3.98
N ILE A 141 -6.36 13.79 3.38
CA ILE A 141 -6.54 13.04 2.13
C ILE A 141 -7.14 13.97 1.09
N GLN A 142 -6.38 14.22 0.04
CA GLN A 142 -6.86 14.90 -1.16
C GLN A 142 -7.10 13.86 -2.25
N LYS A 143 -8.33 13.79 -2.78
CA LYS A 143 -8.70 12.85 -3.85
C LYS A 143 -8.61 13.54 -5.22
N GLY A 144 -8.25 12.77 -6.25
CA GLY A 144 -7.98 13.30 -7.58
C GLY A 144 -6.63 14.02 -7.66
N VAL A 145 -6.39 14.75 -8.76
CA VAL A 145 -5.08 15.37 -9.01
C VAL A 145 -4.81 16.49 -8.00
N SER A 146 -3.60 16.49 -7.43
CA SER A 146 -3.08 17.56 -6.58
C SER A 146 -2.02 18.39 -7.32
N PHE A 147 -2.13 19.71 -7.20
CA PHE A 147 -1.17 20.66 -7.76
C PHE A 147 -0.21 21.23 -6.73
N GLY A 148 -0.28 20.77 -5.47
CA GLY A 148 0.77 21.02 -4.48
C GLY A 148 2.13 20.51 -4.98
N ALA A 149 3.23 21.13 -4.55
CA ALA A 149 4.59 20.77 -4.97
C ALA A 149 4.94 19.29 -4.72
N ASP A 150 4.22 18.67 -3.80
CA ASP A 150 4.32 17.30 -3.33
C ASP A 150 3.44 16.31 -4.12
N GLY A 151 2.55 16.81 -5.00
CA GLY A 151 1.65 16.03 -5.85
C GLY A 151 2.22 15.60 -7.21
N VAL A 152 3.54 15.64 -7.42
CA VAL A 152 4.14 15.26 -8.72
C VAL A 152 3.88 13.79 -9.00
N GLY A 153 3.30 13.49 -10.17
CA GLY A 153 2.93 12.13 -10.56
C GLY A 153 1.72 11.52 -9.82
N ALA A 154 1.10 12.25 -8.89
CA ALA A 154 -0.08 11.80 -8.15
C ALA A 154 -1.34 11.91 -9.02
N THR A 155 -1.89 10.77 -9.43
CA THR A 155 -3.06 10.70 -10.31
C THR A 155 -4.36 10.41 -9.57
N GLY A 156 -4.31 9.62 -8.48
CA GLY A 156 -5.49 9.25 -7.70
C GLY A 156 -5.78 10.16 -6.50
N GLY A 157 -4.77 10.87 -6.02
CA GLY A 157 -4.84 11.64 -4.78
C GLY A 157 -3.50 11.69 -4.08
N VAL A 158 -3.40 12.48 -3.01
CA VAL A 158 -2.23 12.56 -2.13
C VAL A 158 -2.71 12.39 -0.69
N ILE A 159 -1.94 11.64 0.10
CA ILE A 159 -2.18 11.49 1.54
C ILE A 159 -1.04 12.16 2.28
N ARG A 160 -1.36 13.16 3.10
CA ARG A 160 -0.41 13.87 3.95
C ARG A 160 -0.66 13.45 5.39
N MET A 161 0.40 13.09 6.08
CA MET A 161 0.35 12.72 7.49
C MET A 161 1.36 13.56 8.25
N ARG A 162 0.94 14.04 9.43
CA ARG A 162 1.81 14.75 10.36
C ARG A 162 2.09 13.86 11.55
N THR A 163 3.35 13.74 11.95
CA THR A 163 3.71 13.10 13.22
C THR A 163 3.45 14.03 14.40
N ILE A 164 3.35 13.46 15.60
CA ILE A 164 3.07 14.21 16.83
C ILE A 164 3.98 15.45 16.99
N GLY A 165 3.36 16.58 17.31
CA GLY A 165 3.99 17.87 17.63
C GLY A 165 4.05 18.11 19.14
N TRP A 166 4.57 19.28 19.53
CA TRP A 166 4.61 19.67 20.94
C TRP A 166 3.19 19.90 21.48
N GLU A 167 2.28 20.38 20.64
CA GLU A 167 0.86 20.64 20.95
C GLU A 167 0.07 19.36 21.24
N ASP A 168 0.54 18.22 20.73
CA ASP A 168 -0.07 16.92 21.00
C ASP A 168 0.35 16.35 22.37
N ILE A 169 1.40 16.91 23.00
CA ILE A 169 2.09 16.34 24.16
C ILE A 169 2.00 17.25 25.39
N ILE A 170 2.30 18.54 25.23
CA ILE A 170 2.40 19.52 26.33
C ILE A 170 0.99 19.95 26.74
N PRO A 171 0.59 19.79 28.02
CA PRO A 171 -0.70 20.31 28.49
C PRO A 171 -0.77 21.84 28.47
N ASP A 172 -1.98 22.37 28.43
CA ASP A 172 -2.23 23.81 28.40
C ASP A 172 -1.53 24.55 29.56
N GLY A 173 -0.88 25.66 29.25
CA GLY A 173 -0.17 26.49 30.22
C GLY A 173 1.18 25.92 30.70
N LYS A 174 1.73 24.89 30.04
CA LYS A 174 3.07 24.33 30.31
C LYS A 174 4.03 24.57 29.14
N ASP A 175 5.32 24.49 29.41
CA ASP A 175 6.42 24.62 28.42
C ASP A 175 7.13 23.27 28.16
N TRP A 176 6.75 22.21 28.86
CA TRP A 176 7.22 20.85 28.62
C TRP A 176 6.19 19.84 29.09
N GLY A 177 6.30 18.61 28.58
CA GLY A 177 5.41 17.54 29.00
C GLY A 177 5.83 16.18 28.45
N PHE A 178 5.12 15.15 28.91
CA PHE A 178 5.22 13.82 28.32
C PHE A 178 3.86 13.20 28.08
N LYS A 179 3.79 12.37 27.03
CA LYS A 179 2.64 11.57 26.66
C LYS A 179 3.00 10.10 26.76
N ILE A 180 2.24 9.34 27.55
CA ILE A 180 2.35 7.89 27.64
C ILE A 180 1.05 7.31 27.09
N ALA A 181 1.15 6.41 26.13
CA ALA A 181 0.01 5.61 25.68
C ALA A 181 0.34 4.12 25.81
N SER A 182 -0.66 3.32 26.15
CA SER A 182 -0.57 1.86 26.22
C SER A 182 -1.90 1.27 25.76
N GLY A 183 -1.83 0.13 25.06
CA GLY A 183 -3.01 -0.55 24.57
C GLY A 183 -2.83 -2.06 24.54
N MET A 184 -3.94 -2.78 24.64
CA MET A 184 -4.02 -4.22 24.54
C MET A 184 -5.22 -4.63 23.69
N MET A 185 -5.12 -5.79 23.04
CA MET A 185 -6.19 -6.36 22.23
C MET A 185 -6.40 -7.84 22.56
N SER A 186 -7.66 -8.28 22.49
CA SER A 186 -8.03 -9.70 22.57
C SER A 186 -7.93 -10.36 21.19
N ASN A 187 -8.54 -11.55 21.03
CA ASN A 187 -8.70 -12.23 19.75
C ASN A 187 -7.39 -12.49 18.98
N THR A 188 -6.29 -12.68 19.71
CA THR A 188 -4.98 -12.95 19.12
C THR A 188 -4.27 -14.11 19.82
N SER A 189 -3.33 -14.75 19.16
CA SER A 189 -2.43 -15.78 19.70
C SER A 189 -0.99 -15.43 19.37
N LYS A 190 -0.08 -15.78 20.28
CA LYS A 190 1.36 -15.65 20.02
C LYS A 190 1.71 -16.38 18.72
N LYS A 191 2.58 -15.76 17.91
CA LYS A 191 3.14 -16.36 16.69
C LYS A 191 3.56 -17.81 16.99
N PRO A 192 2.96 -18.82 16.32
CA PRO A 192 3.35 -20.22 16.50
C PRO A 192 4.72 -20.47 15.86
N PRO A 193 5.34 -21.66 16.10
CA PRO A 193 6.55 -22.05 15.41
C PRO A 193 6.42 -21.89 13.89
N LEU A 194 7.55 -21.60 13.24
CA LEU A 194 7.59 -21.51 11.78
C LEU A 194 7.08 -22.82 11.18
N TYR A 195 6.43 -22.67 10.03
CA TYR A 195 5.84 -23.74 9.23
C TYR A 195 4.68 -24.50 9.88
N THR A 196 4.15 -23.99 11.00
CA THR A 196 2.84 -24.39 11.51
C THR A 196 1.81 -24.25 10.38
N ARG A 197 1.03 -25.30 10.15
CA ARG A 197 -0.03 -25.36 9.14
C ARG A 197 -1.37 -24.99 9.74
N GLY A 198 -2.24 -24.47 8.89
CA GLY A 198 -3.65 -24.23 9.16
C GLY A 198 -4.43 -24.20 7.85
N GLY A 199 -5.69 -23.82 7.94
CA GLY A 199 -6.59 -23.67 6.81
C GLY A 199 -6.88 -24.97 6.08
N TYR A 200 -7.59 -24.86 4.97
CA TYR A 200 -7.77 -25.92 4.02
C TYR A 200 -6.51 -26.10 3.17
N ARG A 201 -6.17 -27.33 2.80
CA ARG A 201 -5.11 -27.62 1.81
C ARG A 201 -5.50 -28.77 0.91
N THR A 202 -4.96 -28.86 -0.30
CA THR A 202 -4.90 -30.13 -1.05
C THR A 202 -3.56 -30.78 -0.73
N LYS A 203 -3.54 -32.02 -0.22
CA LYS A 203 -2.26 -32.73 -0.04
C LYS A 203 -1.83 -33.28 -1.40
N TRP A 204 -0.60 -33.02 -1.84
CA TRP A 204 0.00 -33.85 -2.88
C TRP A 204 0.20 -35.24 -2.30
N VAL A 205 -0.32 -36.29 -2.95
CA VAL A 205 0.07 -37.64 -2.54
C VAL A 205 1.39 -37.93 -3.20
N ASP A 206 2.49 -37.74 -2.47
CA ASP A 206 3.84 -38.00 -2.96
C ASP A 206 4.07 -39.47 -3.40
N LYS A 207 3.12 -40.37 -3.08
CA LYS A 207 3.11 -41.79 -3.47
C LYS A 207 2.21 -42.13 -4.65
N CYS A 208 1.34 -41.23 -5.11
CA CYS A 208 0.42 -41.51 -6.21
C CYS A 208 0.91 -40.85 -7.49
N LYS A 209 1.57 -41.63 -8.35
CA LYS A 209 1.99 -41.20 -9.68
C LYS A 209 0.81 -41.11 -10.66
N ASP A 210 -0.20 -41.93 -10.45
CA ASP A 210 -1.46 -41.98 -11.19
C ASP A 210 -2.57 -42.37 -10.21
N GLU A 211 -3.70 -41.66 -10.23
CA GLU A 211 -4.86 -41.98 -9.38
C GLU A 211 -5.55 -43.27 -9.82
N ASP A 212 -5.26 -43.70 -11.04
CA ASP A 212 -5.77 -44.95 -11.57
C ASP A 212 -4.91 -46.18 -11.24
N ASP A 213 -3.71 -45.97 -10.69
CA ASP A 213 -2.85 -47.03 -10.19
C ASP A 213 -3.44 -47.70 -8.93
N ASP A 214 -3.41 -49.03 -8.90
CA ASP A 214 -3.96 -49.83 -7.81
C ASP A 214 -3.20 -49.58 -6.49
N GLU A 215 -1.90 -49.26 -6.57
CA GLU A 215 -1.08 -48.89 -5.41
C GLU A 215 -1.52 -47.54 -4.82
N CYS A 216 -1.89 -46.58 -5.67
CA CYS A 216 -2.45 -45.32 -5.26
C CYS A 216 -3.86 -45.45 -4.68
N LYS A 217 -4.74 -46.22 -5.34
CA LYS A 217 -6.10 -46.52 -4.85
C LYS A 217 -6.05 -47.17 -3.47
N ALA A 218 -5.11 -48.09 -3.25
CA ALA A 218 -4.88 -48.72 -1.95
C ALA A 218 -4.33 -47.74 -0.89
N PHE A 219 -3.39 -46.86 -1.28
CA PHE A 219 -2.84 -45.84 -0.37
C PHE A 219 -3.90 -44.82 0.06
N LEU A 220 -4.66 -44.28 -0.90
CA LEU A 220 -5.75 -43.32 -0.69
C LEU A 220 -6.92 -43.90 0.11
N LYS A 221 -7.14 -45.21 0.06
CA LYS A 221 -8.14 -45.90 0.89
C LYS A 221 -7.80 -45.85 2.38
N ASN A 222 -6.50 -45.86 2.72
CA ASN A 222 -6.00 -45.79 4.10
C ASN A 222 -5.60 -44.37 4.52
N HIS A 223 -5.34 -43.48 3.57
CA HIS A 223 -4.96 -42.07 3.77
C HIS A 223 -5.83 -41.18 2.89
N PRO A 224 -7.13 -41.02 3.22
CA PRO A 224 -8.02 -40.19 2.44
C PRO A 224 -7.46 -38.78 2.34
N GLN A 225 -7.62 -38.14 1.19
CA GLN A 225 -7.29 -36.74 0.97
C GLN A 225 -8.11 -35.88 1.93
N THR A 226 -7.54 -35.55 3.09
CA THR A 226 -8.17 -34.63 4.03
C THR A 226 -7.75 -33.22 3.66
N TYR A 227 -8.72 -32.40 3.26
CA TYR A 227 -8.49 -30.98 3.08
C TYR A 227 -8.37 -30.22 4.41
N ASP A 228 -8.57 -30.92 5.52
CA ASP A 228 -8.80 -30.35 6.85
C ASP A 228 -7.54 -30.43 7.72
N THR A 229 -6.61 -29.48 7.56
CA THR A 229 -5.42 -29.42 8.44
C THR A 229 -5.80 -29.05 9.89
N PRO A 230 -5.09 -29.58 10.91
CA PRO A 230 -5.29 -29.16 12.30
C PRO A 230 -5.12 -27.65 12.43
N ALA A 231 -6.07 -27.00 13.10
CA ALA A 231 -6.08 -25.56 13.26
C ALA A 231 -6.50 -25.13 14.66
N ARG A 232 -6.11 -23.93 15.05
CA ARG A 232 -6.52 -23.30 16.32
C ARG A 232 -7.74 -22.43 16.06
N TYR A 233 -8.66 -22.39 17.02
CA TYR A 233 -9.92 -21.65 16.90
C TYR A 233 -10.13 -20.67 18.04
N GLN A 234 -10.84 -19.60 17.71
CA GLN A 234 -11.36 -18.64 18.68
C GLN A 234 -12.34 -19.37 19.62
N ASN A 235 -12.19 -19.19 20.93
CA ASN A 235 -13.22 -19.58 21.89
C ASN A 235 -14.28 -18.47 22.00
N GLY A 236 -15.47 -18.75 22.54
CA GLY A 236 -16.56 -17.77 22.55
C GLY A 236 -16.31 -16.48 23.36
N ASN A 237 -15.20 -16.40 24.10
CA ASN A 237 -14.90 -15.35 25.07
C ASN A 237 -14.41 -14.06 24.39
N LEU A 238 -15.04 -12.92 24.71
CA LEU A 238 -14.67 -11.59 24.21
C LEU A 238 -13.24 -11.19 24.60
N PHE A 239 -12.77 -11.63 25.78
CA PHE A 239 -11.46 -11.30 26.34
C PHE A 239 -10.41 -12.39 26.08
N GLN A 240 -10.67 -13.30 25.13
CA GLN A 240 -9.72 -14.36 24.77
C GLN A 240 -8.34 -13.75 24.50
N ASN A 241 -7.33 -14.23 25.24
CA ASN A 241 -5.93 -13.84 25.07
C ASN A 241 -5.68 -12.32 25.16
N LEU A 242 -6.53 -11.57 25.89
CA LEU A 242 -6.30 -10.16 26.15
C LEU A 242 -4.90 -9.93 26.74
N GLY A 243 -4.16 -8.96 26.21
CA GLY A 243 -2.80 -8.63 26.62
C GLY A 243 -1.70 -9.49 25.97
N LYS A 244 -2.04 -10.53 25.19
CA LYS A 244 -1.04 -11.23 24.35
C LYS A 244 -0.55 -10.37 23.19
N SER A 245 -1.37 -9.42 22.76
CA SER A 245 -1.02 -8.37 21.82
C SER A 245 -1.20 -7.01 22.50
N TRP A 246 -0.22 -6.14 22.33
CA TRP A 246 -0.13 -4.87 23.03
C TRP A 246 0.64 -3.83 22.20
N ASN A 247 0.46 -2.57 22.56
CA ASN A 247 1.22 -1.44 22.07
C ASN A 247 1.54 -0.50 23.23
N GLY A 248 2.62 0.25 23.11
CA GLY A 248 2.98 1.28 24.05
C GLY A 248 3.85 2.34 23.40
N SER A 249 3.61 3.60 23.75
CA SER A 249 4.41 4.74 23.29
C SER A 249 4.70 5.70 24.43
N LEU A 250 5.85 6.35 24.32
CA LEU A 250 6.31 7.44 25.18
C LEU A 250 6.78 8.56 24.28
N ALA A 251 6.26 9.76 24.48
CA ALA A 251 6.74 10.97 23.83
C ALA A 251 7.04 12.04 24.87
N PHE A 252 8.10 12.80 24.63
CA PHE A 252 8.51 13.96 25.41
C PHE A 252 8.53 15.18 24.49
N ALA A 253 8.06 16.31 24.98
CA ALA A 253 8.16 17.57 24.27
C ALA A 253 8.61 18.69 25.20
N LYS A 254 9.33 19.66 24.62
CA LYS A 254 9.68 20.92 25.27
C LYS A 254 9.52 22.05 24.27
N LYS A 255 8.84 23.12 24.70
CA LYS A 255 8.66 24.38 23.98
C LYS A 255 9.48 25.46 24.68
N TRP A 256 10.18 26.25 23.89
CA TRP A 256 10.81 27.51 24.26
C TRP A 256 10.12 28.64 23.47
N GLU A 257 10.55 29.89 23.67
CA GLU A 257 9.99 31.04 22.96
C GLU A 257 10.23 30.98 21.43
N ASN A 258 11.39 30.47 21.02
CA ASN A 258 11.86 30.47 19.63
C ASN A 258 12.19 29.06 19.09
N ALA A 259 11.77 28.02 19.80
CA ALA A 259 12.07 26.64 19.43
C ALA A 259 11.12 25.65 20.10
N ASP A 260 10.95 24.47 19.50
CA ASP A 260 10.38 23.31 20.17
C ASP A 260 11.10 22.02 19.77
N MET A 261 11.02 21.02 20.64
CA MET A 261 11.59 19.70 20.41
C MET A 261 10.59 18.62 20.81
N VAL A 262 10.54 17.54 20.02
CA VAL A 262 9.78 16.33 20.31
C VAL A 262 10.68 15.11 20.19
N LEU A 263 10.62 14.21 21.18
CA LEU A 263 11.23 12.88 21.12
C LEU A 263 10.14 11.84 21.36
N GLY A 264 10.03 10.85 20.49
CA GLY A 264 9.00 9.81 20.55
C GLY A 264 9.59 8.41 20.38
N TYR A 265 9.05 7.46 21.14
CA TYR A 265 9.32 6.03 20.99
C TYR A 265 8.00 5.26 21.06
N ALA A 266 7.80 4.33 20.15
CA ALA A 266 6.67 3.40 20.20
C ALA A 266 7.14 1.96 19.95
N ARG A 267 6.49 1.01 20.63
CA ARG A 267 6.70 -0.42 20.43
C ARG A 267 5.35 -1.13 20.40
N LYS A 268 5.19 -2.05 19.45
CA LYS A 268 3.99 -2.86 19.28
C LYS A 268 4.37 -4.33 19.12
N TYR A 269 3.62 -5.20 19.77
CA TYR A 269 3.60 -6.63 19.46
C TYR A 269 2.16 -7.08 19.23
N GLN A 270 1.90 -7.68 18.08
CA GLN A 270 0.63 -8.26 17.70
C GLN A 270 0.86 -9.70 17.24
N GLY A 271 0.12 -10.62 17.83
CA GLY A 271 0.07 -12.01 17.41
C GLY A 271 -0.79 -12.23 16.16
N ASN A 272 -0.94 -13.49 15.77
CA ASN A 272 -1.94 -13.85 14.76
C ASN A 272 -3.34 -13.63 15.33
N TYR A 273 -4.29 -13.15 14.54
CA TYR A 273 -5.68 -12.97 15.01
C TYR A 273 -6.55 -14.15 14.59
N PHE A 274 -7.73 -14.29 15.19
CA PHE A 274 -8.72 -15.27 14.72
C PHE A 274 -9.77 -14.62 13.82
N ALA A 275 -10.18 -15.31 12.76
CA ALA A 275 -11.21 -14.90 11.82
C ALA A 275 -12.61 -14.89 12.47
N GLY A 276 -13.56 -14.18 11.86
CA GLY A 276 -14.96 -14.20 12.30
C GLY A 276 -15.63 -15.57 12.16
N LYS A 277 -16.80 -15.77 12.77
CA LYS A 277 -17.52 -17.06 12.80
C LYS A 277 -18.77 -17.12 11.94
N HIS A 278 -19.42 -15.98 11.70
CA HIS A 278 -20.77 -15.94 11.13
C HIS A 278 -20.79 -15.31 9.73
N GLY A 279 -21.72 -15.73 8.88
CA GLY A 279 -21.89 -15.18 7.53
C GLY A 279 -21.39 -16.12 6.43
N SER A 280 -20.98 -15.55 5.30
CA SER A 280 -20.46 -16.31 4.16
C SER A 280 -19.06 -16.85 4.45
N THR A 281 -18.96 -18.15 4.67
CA THR A 281 -17.69 -18.84 4.91
C THR A 281 -17.28 -19.67 3.67
N PRO A 282 -15.99 -19.98 3.48
CA PRO A 282 -15.58 -20.87 2.40
C PRO A 282 -16.18 -22.28 2.59
N LYS A 283 -16.75 -22.82 1.51
CA LYS A 283 -17.26 -24.20 1.40
C LYS A 283 -16.60 -24.88 0.22
N ILE A 284 -15.92 -25.99 0.45
CA ILE A 284 -15.28 -26.77 -0.60
C ILE A 284 -16.33 -27.64 -1.29
N ILE A 285 -16.41 -27.59 -2.62
CA ILE A 285 -17.30 -28.42 -3.46
C ILE A 285 -16.56 -29.46 -4.29
N GLY A 286 -15.23 -29.40 -4.29
CA GLY A 286 -14.40 -30.40 -4.95
C GLY A 286 -12.96 -29.94 -5.17
N THR A 287 -12.26 -30.66 -6.02
CA THR A 287 -10.92 -30.30 -6.49
C THR A 287 -10.86 -30.34 -8.00
N GLN A 288 -10.17 -29.37 -8.60
CA GLN A 288 -9.85 -29.35 -10.01
C GLN A 288 -8.41 -29.83 -10.22
N SER A 289 -8.23 -30.87 -11.03
CA SER A 289 -6.90 -31.34 -11.42
C SER A 289 -6.39 -30.55 -12.62
N SER A 290 -5.13 -30.10 -12.57
CA SER A 290 -4.37 -29.62 -13.72
C SER A 290 -3.18 -30.56 -13.91
N GLN A 291 -3.23 -31.32 -15.01
CA GLN A 291 -2.09 -32.04 -15.57
C GLN A 291 -1.29 -31.09 -16.47
N ARG A 292 0.03 -31.04 -16.31
CA ARG A 292 0.91 -30.11 -17.04
C ARG A 292 1.69 -30.78 -18.18
N PHE A 293 1.07 -31.73 -18.89
CA PHE A 293 1.64 -32.35 -20.10
C PHE A 293 1.07 -31.73 -21.37
N ILE A 294 1.95 -31.39 -22.31
CA ILE A 294 1.57 -31.16 -23.70
C ILE A 294 2.04 -32.40 -24.48
N ASN A 295 1.10 -33.24 -24.91
CA ASN A 295 1.34 -34.37 -25.83
C ASN A 295 2.53 -35.27 -25.44
N GLY A 296 2.63 -35.68 -24.17
CA GLY A 296 3.68 -36.59 -23.70
C GLY A 296 5.10 -36.01 -23.77
N LYS A 297 5.25 -34.68 -23.89
CA LYS A 297 6.55 -34.00 -23.81
C LYS A 297 6.64 -33.17 -22.53
N PRO A 298 7.79 -33.20 -21.82
CA PRO A 298 8.04 -32.34 -20.67
C PRO A 298 7.84 -30.87 -21.04
N ASN A 299 7.26 -30.08 -20.14
CA ASN A 299 7.41 -28.64 -20.23
C ASN A 299 8.88 -28.32 -19.90
N PRO A 300 9.70 -27.85 -20.85
CA PRO A 300 11.13 -27.59 -20.61
C PRO A 300 11.38 -26.47 -19.58
N ASN A 301 10.34 -25.76 -19.13
CA ASN A 301 10.42 -24.72 -18.11
C ASN A 301 10.16 -25.22 -16.68
N PHE A 302 9.82 -26.51 -16.49
CA PHE A 302 9.62 -27.12 -15.17
C PHE A 302 10.55 -28.33 -15.05
N ASN A 303 11.78 -28.10 -14.60
CA ASN A 303 12.70 -29.16 -14.21
C ASN A 303 12.55 -29.40 -12.70
N GLU A 304 12.21 -30.62 -12.32
CA GLU A 304 12.11 -31.05 -10.91
C GLU A 304 13.48 -31.20 -10.24
N PHE A 305 13.45 -31.16 -8.91
CA PHE A 305 14.61 -31.13 -8.02
C PHE A 305 15.47 -32.39 -8.11
N LEU A 306 16.78 -32.21 -7.97
CA LEU A 306 17.74 -33.31 -7.91
C LEU A 306 17.70 -33.96 -6.51
N PRO A 307 17.42 -35.28 -6.39
CA PRO A 307 17.43 -35.96 -5.09
C PRO A 307 18.76 -35.83 -4.34
N THR A 308 18.66 -35.88 -3.01
CA THR A 308 19.78 -35.75 -2.05
C THR A 308 20.83 -36.84 -2.23
N GLU A 309 20.41 -38.05 -2.62
CA GLU A 309 21.24 -39.19 -2.95
C GLU A 309 20.76 -39.86 -4.25
N ILE A 310 21.68 -40.13 -5.17
CA ILE A 310 21.36 -40.85 -6.42
C ILE A 310 21.33 -42.34 -6.10
N GLU A 311 20.33 -42.80 -5.35
CA GLU A 311 20.16 -44.23 -5.09
C GLU A 311 19.71 -44.98 -6.34
N ASP A 312 18.99 -44.31 -7.24
CA ASP A 312 18.40 -44.91 -8.44
C ASP A 312 18.76 -44.11 -9.70
N LEU A 313 19.57 -44.71 -10.57
CA LEU A 313 20.04 -44.14 -11.83
C LEU A 313 18.97 -44.14 -12.93
N SER A 314 17.88 -44.90 -12.78
CA SER A 314 16.80 -44.97 -13.77
C SER A 314 15.99 -43.67 -13.88
N LYS A 315 16.09 -42.80 -12.86
CA LYS A 315 15.37 -41.52 -12.74
C LYS A 315 16.00 -40.35 -13.51
N TYR A 316 17.02 -40.62 -14.33
CA TYR A 316 17.80 -39.62 -15.05
C TYR A 316 17.96 -39.98 -16.51
N GLU A 317 17.63 -39.04 -17.40
CA GLU A 317 17.96 -39.16 -18.81
C GLU A 317 19.34 -38.59 -19.09
N LYS A 318 20.19 -39.42 -19.71
CA LYS A 318 21.56 -39.08 -20.08
C LYS A 318 21.62 -38.87 -21.59
N TYR A 319 21.98 -37.67 -22.01
CA TYR A 319 22.23 -37.37 -23.42
C TYR A 319 23.60 -36.72 -23.61
N TYR A 320 24.39 -37.28 -24.52
CA TYR A 320 25.65 -36.65 -24.92
C TYR A 320 25.35 -35.51 -25.89
N SER A 321 25.63 -34.27 -25.48
CA SER A 321 25.44 -33.12 -26.36
C SER A 321 26.64 -32.98 -27.29
N PRO A 322 26.46 -33.18 -28.62
CA PRO A 322 27.57 -33.02 -29.57
C PRO A 322 28.09 -31.58 -29.60
N ARG A 323 27.20 -30.62 -29.32
CA ARG A 323 27.50 -29.18 -29.24
C ARG A 323 28.34 -28.81 -28.02
N LEU A 324 28.08 -29.43 -26.86
CA LEU A 324 28.83 -29.14 -25.63
C LEU A 324 30.02 -30.07 -25.41
N LYS A 325 30.13 -31.17 -26.18
CA LYS A 325 31.09 -32.27 -25.98
C LYS A 325 31.08 -32.81 -24.54
N LYS A 326 29.90 -32.84 -23.92
CA LYS A 326 29.69 -33.22 -22.52
C LYS A 326 28.37 -33.98 -22.36
N TYR A 327 28.28 -34.75 -21.29
CA TYR A 327 27.02 -35.38 -20.89
C TYR A 327 26.14 -34.36 -20.18
N VAL A 328 24.93 -34.17 -20.71
CA VAL A 328 23.87 -33.40 -20.07
C VAL A 328 22.96 -34.41 -19.36
N ILE A 329 22.78 -34.21 -18.05
CA ILE A 329 21.94 -35.06 -17.22
C ILE A 329 20.69 -34.26 -16.87
N TYR A 330 19.54 -34.77 -17.29
CA TYR A 330 18.24 -34.22 -16.95
C TYR A 330 17.59 -35.07 -15.85
N PRO A 331 17.00 -34.47 -14.80
CA PRO A 331 16.03 -35.19 -14.00
C PRO A 331 14.88 -35.60 -14.93
N GLN A 332 14.44 -36.86 -14.89
CA GLN A 332 13.18 -37.22 -15.54
C GLN A 332 12.06 -36.39 -14.89
N SER A 333 11.32 -35.63 -15.69
CA SER A 333 10.14 -34.88 -15.23
C SER A 333 9.02 -35.87 -14.95
N TYR A 334 8.39 -35.79 -13.79
CA TYR A 334 7.27 -36.66 -13.45
C TYR A 334 5.94 -36.01 -13.79
N ASP A 335 4.90 -36.85 -13.91
CA ASP A 335 3.53 -36.39 -14.06
C ASP A 335 3.00 -35.78 -12.77
N ILE A 336 3.23 -34.47 -12.62
CA ILE A 336 2.70 -33.67 -11.53
C ILE A 336 1.20 -33.40 -11.79
N ILE A 337 0.32 -34.15 -11.12
CA ILE A 337 -1.12 -33.86 -11.07
C ILE A 337 -1.37 -32.85 -9.94
N SER A 338 -1.42 -31.56 -10.30
CA SER A 338 -1.80 -30.52 -9.32
C SER A 338 -3.30 -30.53 -9.08
N LYS A 339 -3.73 -30.57 -7.81
CA LYS A 339 -5.14 -30.40 -7.43
C LYS A 339 -5.33 -29.04 -6.78
N LYS A 340 -6.38 -28.33 -7.20
CA LYS A 340 -6.79 -27.04 -6.66
C LYS A 340 -8.15 -27.16 -5.98
N LEU A 341 -8.31 -26.60 -4.79
CA LEU A 341 -9.61 -26.53 -4.11
C LEU A 341 -10.59 -25.68 -4.92
N VAL A 342 -11.80 -26.22 -5.13
CA VAL A 342 -12.92 -25.51 -5.73
C VAL A 342 -13.92 -25.20 -4.63
N PHE A 343 -14.30 -23.92 -4.51
CA PHE A 343 -15.24 -23.44 -3.51
C PHE A 343 -16.62 -23.17 -4.12
N ASP A 344 -17.70 -23.47 -3.37
CA ASP A 344 -19.13 -23.36 -3.77
C ASP A 344 -19.49 -21.99 -4.35
N LYS A 345 -18.98 -20.94 -3.69
CA LYS A 345 -19.20 -19.54 -4.04
C LYS A 345 -17.91 -18.80 -3.77
N ASN A 346 -17.59 -17.82 -4.63
CA ASN A 346 -16.75 -16.60 -4.55
C ASN A 346 -15.81 -16.33 -3.34
N ASN A 347 -15.53 -17.30 -2.47
CA ASN A 347 -14.74 -17.21 -1.25
C ASN A 347 -13.46 -17.98 -1.48
N TYR A 348 -12.43 -17.25 -1.88
CA TYR A 348 -11.15 -17.80 -2.31
C TYR A 348 -10.14 -17.83 -1.16
N THR A 349 -10.56 -18.24 0.04
CA THR A 349 -9.69 -18.24 1.22
C THR A 349 -9.59 -19.62 1.82
N TYR A 350 -8.39 -19.98 2.25
CA TYR A 350 -8.09 -21.26 2.87
C TYR A 350 -8.45 -21.26 4.35
N TYR A 351 -8.74 -20.12 4.97
CA TYR A 351 -9.01 -20.08 6.40
C TYR A 351 -10.46 -20.40 6.72
N ARG A 352 -10.70 -21.24 7.73
CA ARG A 352 -12.04 -21.54 8.20
C ARG A 352 -12.60 -20.41 9.05
N ALA A 353 -13.91 -20.45 9.29
CA ALA A 353 -14.56 -19.55 10.21
C ALA A 353 -14.07 -19.78 11.65
N GLY A 354 -13.75 -18.70 12.37
CA GLY A 354 -13.24 -18.76 13.73
C GLY A 354 -11.79 -19.22 13.85
N GLU A 355 -11.12 -19.55 12.74
CA GLU A 355 -9.76 -20.08 12.75
C GLU A 355 -8.72 -18.99 13.00
N GLU A 356 -7.59 -19.35 13.62
CA GLU A 356 -6.41 -18.49 13.64
C GLU A 356 -5.91 -18.25 12.20
N VAL A 357 -5.77 -16.98 11.85
CA VAL A 357 -5.19 -16.57 10.58
C VAL A 357 -3.69 -16.51 10.73
N LEU A 358 -3.00 -17.54 10.25
CA LEU A 358 -1.56 -17.65 10.32
C LEU A 358 -0.86 -16.55 9.51
N ASN A 359 0.35 -16.19 9.95
CA ASN A 359 1.21 -15.20 9.32
C ASN A 359 0.59 -13.79 9.23
N THR A 360 -0.12 -13.39 10.27
CA THR A 360 -0.64 -12.02 10.45
C THR A 360 -0.05 -11.32 11.67
N PHE A 361 1.00 -11.90 12.27
CA PHE A 361 1.73 -11.29 13.38
C PHE A 361 2.46 -10.01 12.94
N GLN A 362 2.76 -9.14 13.89
CA GLN A 362 3.52 -7.92 13.66
C GLN A 362 4.28 -7.50 14.93
N GLU A 363 5.56 -7.20 14.81
CA GLU A 363 6.37 -6.58 15.85
C GLU A 363 7.04 -5.32 15.30
N ASN A 364 6.78 -4.17 15.93
CA ASN A 364 7.27 -2.87 15.47
C ASN A 364 8.05 -2.14 16.54
N LYS A 365 9.04 -1.35 16.11
CA LYS A 365 9.70 -0.32 16.91
C LYS A 365 9.77 0.95 16.09
N SER A 366 9.39 2.07 16.69
CA SER A 366 9.29 3.36 16.02
C SER A 366 9.96 4.42 16.87
N TYR A 367 10.76 5.27 16.23
CA TYR A 367 11.49 6.37 16.86
C TYR A 367 11.15 7.66 16.11
N LEU A 368 11.00 8.76 16.83
CA LEU A 368 10.75 10.09 16.30
C LEU A 368 11.62 11.09 17.04
N ALA A 369 12.24 12.01 16.29
CA ALA A 369 12.90 13.18 16.83
C ALA A 369 12.55 14.37 15.94
N LYS A 370 12.03 15.45 16.53
CA LYS A 370 11.74 16.71 15.84
C LYS A 370 12.41 17.86 16.58
N LEU A 371 12.93 18.81 15.82
CA LEU A 371 13.42 20.09 16.31
C LEU A 371 12.91 21.17 15.38
N ASN A 372 12.18 22.12 15.92
CA ASN A 372 11.71 23.29 15.20
C ASN A 372 12.35 24.53 15.81
N LEU A 373 12.78 25.46 14.96
CA LEU A 373 13.36 26.74 15.33
C LEU A 373 12.59 27.82 14.58
N TYR A 374 12.15 28.87 15.27
CA TYR A 374 11.35 29.91 14.64
C TYR A 374 11.57 31.28 15.27
N ASN A 375 11.36 32.31 14.45
CA ASN A 375 11.21 33.70 14.86
C ASN A 375 10.13 34.36 13.98
N ASP A 376 10.02 35.68 14.04
CA ASP A 376 8.99 36.45 13.34
C ASP A 376 8.94 36.25 11.81
N PHE A 377 10.05 35.81 11.19
CA PHE A 377 10.19 35.70 9.74
C PHE A 377 10.66 34.34 9.24
N HIS A 378 11.35 33.58 10.07
CA HIS A 378 12.02 32.34 9.71
C HIS A 378 11.45 31.18 10.51
N THR A 379 11.25 30.05 9.85
CA THR A 379 10.91 28.78 10.49
C THR A 379 11.78 27.69 9.90
N PHE A 380 12.43 26.90 10.73
CA PHE A 380 13.20 25.72 10.36
C PHE A 380 12.63 24.52 11.08
N ASN A 381 12.41 23.43 10.36
CA ASN A 381 11.92 22.17 10.92
C ASN A 381 12.91 21.08 10.56
N PHE A 382 13.28 20.26 11.53
CA PHE A 382 14.06 19.05 11.35
C PHE A 382 13.25 17.89 11.91
N ALA A 383 13.04 16.85 11.11
CA ALA A 383 12.38 15.64 11.55
C ALA A 383 13.20 14.41 11.15
N TYR A 384 13.45 13.54 12.11
CA TYR A 384 13.97 12.19 11.90
C TYR A 384 12.96 11.20 12.44
N SER A 385 12.73 10.14 11.68
CA SER A 385 12.02 8.98 12.20
C SER A 385 12.58 7.68 11.65
N ARG A 386 12.47 6.65 12.49
CA ARG A 386 12.89 5.29 12.16
C ARG A 386 11.78 4.33 12.49
N TYR A 387 11.47 3.44 11.56
CA TYR A 387 10.50 2.36 11.74
C TYR A 387 11.18 1.02 11.44
N GLU A 388 11.17 0.11 12.40
CA GLU A 388 11.62 -1.26 12.26
C GLU A 388 10.42 -2.18 12.44
N SER A 389 10.23 -3.12 11.53
CA SER A 389 9.15 -4.11 11.68
C SER A 389 9.56 -5.49 11.19
N ASN A 390 9.14 -6.49 11.97
CA ASN A 390 9.10 -7.90 11.58
C ASN A 390 7.62 -8.31 11.57
N PHE A 391 7.12 -8.75 10.43
CA PHE A 391 5.70 -8.98 10.24
C PHE A 391 5.45 -10.23 9.40
N GLY A 392 4.29 -10.84 9.63
CA GLY A 392 3.83 -11.96 8.83
C GLY A 392 3.40 -11.50 7.45
N GLU A 393 3.93 -12.14 6.42
CA GLU A 393 3.51 -11.98 5.04
C GLU A 393 3.60 -13.33 4.31
N LEU A 394 2.48 -13.76 3.72
CA LEU A 394 2.49 -14.76 2.66
C LEU A 394 2.23 -14.03 1.34
N MET A 395 3.02 -14.35 0.33
CA MET A 395 2.86 -13.74 -0.97
C MET A 395 1.56 -14.24 -1.62
N PRO A 396 0.69 -13.33 -2.10
CA PRO A 396 -0.61 -13.66 -2.68
C PRO A 396 -0.63 -14.79 -3.72
N SER A 397 0.41 -14.93 -4.54
CA SER A 397 0.47 -16.02 -5.53
C SER A 397 0.85 -17.38 -4.93
N GLN A 398 1.50 -17.43 -3.76
CA GLN A 398 1.71 -18.69 -3.05
C GLN A 398 0.37 -19.23 -2.54
N THR A 399 -0.39 -18.39 -1.84
CA THR A 399 -1.72 -18.76 -1.38
C THR A 399 -2.65 -19.06 -2.56
N SER A 400 -2.60 -18.28 -3.64
CA SER A 400 -3.62 -18.42 -4.69
C SER A 400 -3.35 -19.47 -5.78
N ILE A 401 -2.09 -19.81 -6.11
CA ILE A 401 -1.79 -20.64 -7.30
C ILE A 401 -1.63 -22.12 -6.97
N ARG A 402 -1.05 -22.46 -5.80
CA ARG A 402 -0.55 -23.82 -5.55
C ARG A 402 -1.29 -24.62 -4.48
N SER A 403 -2.28 -24.02 -3.82
CA SER A 403 -3.13 -24.67 -2.80
C SER A 403 -2.36 -25.21 -1.58
N ASP A 404 -1.17 -24.67 -1.31
CA ASP A 404 -0.29 -25.01 -0.16
C ASP A 404 -0.95 -24.76 1.23
N GLY A 405 -2.15 -24.16 1.23
CA GLY A 405 -2.94 -23.86 2.42
C GLY A 405 -2.40 -22.69 3.24
N ALA A 406 -2.90 -22.54 4.46
CA ALA A 406 -2.39 -21.53 5.38
C ALA A 406 -1.13 -22.03 6.10
N LEU A 407 -0.17 -21.12 6.27
CA LEU A 407 1.16 -21.42 6.78
C LEU A 407 1.72 -20.27 7.61
N GLN A 408 2.35 -20.59 8.75
CA GLN A 408 3.18 -19.62 9.46
C GLN A 408 4.58 -19.50 8.86
N GLY A 409 4.81 -18.49 8.01
CA GLY A 409 6.13 -18.22 7.44
C GLY A 409 7.07 -17.43 8.35
N GLU A 410 8.31 -17.24 7.87
CA GLU A 410 9.34 -16.39 8.47
C GLU A 410 8.84 -14.94 8.56
N GLY A 411 8.22 -14.45 7.49
CA GLY A 411 7.68 -13.10 7.37
C GLY A 411 8.59 -12.14 6.60
N GLY A 412 8.23 -10.86 6.62
CA GLY A 412 9.04 -9.76 6.11
C GLY A 412 9.76 -9.01 7.23
N GLU A 413 10.91 -8.44 6.90
CA GLU A 413 11.64 -7.50 7.74
C GLU A 413 11.81 -6.19 6.97
N VAL A 414 11.55 -5.07 7.65
CA VAL A 414 11.71 -3.73 7.07
C VAL A 414 12.35 -2.79 8.07
N ILE A 415 13.26 -1.97 7.57
CA ILE A 415 13.83 -0.82 8.28
C ILE A 415 13.66 0.40 7.39
N VAL A 416 12.93 1.41 7.89
CA VAL A 416 12.74 2.69 7.21
C VAL A 416 13.39 3.78 8.06
N ASP A 417 14.40 4.44 7.52
CA ASP A 417 14.97 5.68 8.07
C ASP A 417 14.50 6.84 7.19
N SER A 418 13.94 7.89 7.79
CA SER A 418 13.48 9.07 7.06
C SER A 418 13.90 10.35 7.78
N PHE A 419 14.53 11.24 7.03
CA PHE A 419 14.94 12.57 7.45
C PHE A 419 14.22 13.59 6.56
N SER A 420 13.62 14.61 7.14
CA SER A 420 13.11 15.77 6.41
C SER A 420 13.52 17.06 7.09
N THR A 421 13.74 18.08 6.27
CA THR A 421 13.97 19.43 6.76
C THR A 421 13.15 20.43 5.96
N GLY A 422 12.41 21.27 6.67
CA GLY A 422 11.66 22.39 6.13
C GLY A 422 12.31 23.71 6.50
N TYR A 423 12.26 24.68 5.59
CA TYR A 423 12.58 26.08 5.88
C TYR A 423 11.53 26.98 5.25
N ARG A 424 11.03 27.95 6.02
CA ARG A 424 10.11 28.99 5.55
C ARG A 424 10.71 30.35 5.85
N TYR A 425 10.63 31.23 4.87
CA TYR A 425 10.92 32.64 5.03
C TYR A 425 9.70 33.46 4.60
N ASN A 426 9.08 34.11 5.57
CA ASN A 426 7.95 35.01 5.36
C ASN A 426 8.24 36.34 6.06
N PRO A 427 8.76 37.35 5.35
CA PRO A 427 8.98 38.69 5.88
C PRO A 427 7.70 39.50 6.12
N GLN A 428 6.54 38.85 6.18
CA GLN A 428 5.21 39.45 6.39
C GLN A 428 4.85 40.48 5.31
N ASN A 429 5.29 40.23 4.08
CA ASN A 429 4.93 41.04 2.93
C ASN A 429 4.17 40.17 1.91
N PRO A 430 3.35 40.77 1.03
CA PRO A 430 2.50 39.99 0.13
C PRO A 430 3.29 39.25 -0.94
N TYR A 431 4.55 39.60 -1.23
CA TYR A 431 5.30 39.07 -2.37
C TYR A 431 6.15 37.84 -2.05
N VAL A 432 6.49 37.61 -0.77
CA VAL A 432 7.43 36.56 -0.38
C VAL A 432 6.83 35.70 0.73
N ASP A 433 6.55 34.45 0.39
CA ASP A 433 6.37 33.34 1.32
C ASP A 433 7.12 32.15 0.75
N LEU A 434 8.42 32.14 1.00
CA LEU A 434 9.36 31.16 0.45
C LEU A 434 9.32 29.90 1.32
N LYS A 435 9.10 28.75 0.71
CA LYS A 435 9.18 27.44 1.36
C LYS A 435 10.19 26.56 0.64
N PHE A 436 11.09 26.01 1.43
CA PHE A 436 12.09 25.04 1.02
C PHE A 436 11.89 23.76 1.81
N ASN A 437 11.94 22.62 1.13
CA ASN A 437 11.88 21.33 1.77
C ASN A 437 12.86 20.38 1.10
N THR A 438 13.49 19.54 1.91
CA THR A 438 14.28 18.43 1.44
C THR A 438 14.03 17.22 2.32
N PHE A 439 14.09 16.04 1.73
CA PHE A 439 13.95 14.79 2.48
C PHE A 439 14.86 13.70 1.92
N TYR A 440 15.21 12.77 2.79
CA TYR A 440 15.88 11.53 2.46
C TYR A 440 15.19 10.37 3.19
N THR A 441 14.67 9.41 2.42
CA THR A 441 14.08 8.18 2.96
C THR A 441 14.86 6.98 2.44
N LYS A 442 15.33 6.12 3.33
CA LYS A 442 15.93 4.82 3.03
C LYS A 442 15.01 3.73 3.56
N ASN A 443 14.57 2.84 2.69
CA ASN A 443 13.81 1.65 3.03
C ASN A 443 14.64 0.41 2.68
N ASP A 444 15.00 -0.39 3.68
CA ASP A 444 15.67 -1.67 3.55
C ASP A 444 14.67 -2.80 3.85
N THR A 445 14.23 -3.50 2.81
CA THR A 445 13.22 -4.55 2.89
C THR A 445 13.84 -5.92 2.59
N SER A 446 13.57 -6.90 3.45
CA SER A 446 13.82 -8.32 3.23
C SER A 446 12.51 -9.08 3.29
N LEU A 447 12.15 -9.75 2.20
CA LEU A 447 10.97 -10.61 2.15
C LEU A 447 11.43 -12.06 2.10
N PHE A 448 11.02 -12.85 3.09
CA PHE A 448 11.29 -14.28 3.16
C PHE A 448 10.02 -15.03 2.81
N MET A 449 10.13 -15.91 1.81
CA MET A 449 9.01 -16.50 1.12
C MET A 449 9.16 -18.01 1.22
N PRO A 450 8.49 -18.64 2.20
CA PRO A 450 8.54 -20.08 2.32
C PRO A 450 7.77 -20.67 1.16
N PHE A 451 8.47 -21.25 0.20
CA PHE A 451 7.87 -21.97 -0.90
C PHE A 451 7.97 -23.43 -0.53
N ILE A 452 6.89 -23.98 0.04
CA ILE A 452 6.90 -25.35 0.52
C ILE A 452 6.21 -26.17 -0.55
N GLU A 453 7.01 -26.82 -1.38
CA GLU A 453 6.48 -27.89 -2.21
C GLU A 453 6.13 -29.05 -1.28
N ASP A 454 4.90 -29.54 -1.38
CA ASP A 454 4.27 -30.51 -0.46
C ASP A 454 4.96 -31.88 -0.38
N LEU A 455 6.10 -32.06 -1.07
CA LEU A 455 6.89 -33.29 -1.12
C LEU A 455 7.54 -33.68 0.22
N VAL A 456 7.52 -32.80 1.24
CA VAL A 456 8.12 -33.06 2.55
C VAL A 456 7.28 -32.40 3.64
N ASP A 457 6.71 -33.19 4.57
CA ASP A 457 6.22 -32.65 5.84
C ASP A 457 7.44 -32.08 6.60
N LEU A 458 7.59 -30.75 6.60
CA LEU A 458 8.75 -30.05 7.17
C LEU A 458 8.77 -30.19 8.71
N ASP A 459 9.55 -31.15 9.21
CA ASP A 459 10.10 -31.18 10.57
C ASP A 459 11.46 -30.46 10.64
N GLU A 460 12.03 -30.29 11.85
CA GLU A 460 13.37 -29.69 12.02
C GLU A 460 14.47 -30.43 11.25
N ASN A 461 14.26 -31.70 10.89
CA ASN A 461 15.24 -32.53 10.17
C ASN A 461 15.18 -32.34 8.64
N SER A 462 14.05 -31.91 8.10
CA SER A 462 13.80 -31.73 6.67
C SER A 462 14.08 -30.32 6.16
N MET A 463 14.33 -29.36 7.07
CA MET A 463 14.79 -27.98 6.77
C MET A 463 16.17 -27.87 6.11
N HIS A 464 16.79 -29.01 5.78
CA HIS A 464 18.16 -29.09 5.27
C HIS A 464 18.30 -30.03 4.07
N SER A 465 17.19 -30.48 3.46
CA SER A 465 17.22 -31.31 2.25
C SER A 465 17.36 -30.46 0.97
N LYS A 466 17.79 -31.07 -0.13
CA LYS A 466 17.94 -30.39 -1.44
C LYS A 466 16.61 -30.07 -2.15
N SER A 467 15.47 -30.39 -1.54
CA SER A 467 14.12 -30.05 -2.01
C SER A 467 13.55 -28.77 -1.36
N ASP A 468 14.42 -28.01 -0.68
CA ASP A 468 14.07 -26.73 -0.08
C ASP A 468 13.91 -25.63 -1.15
N SER A 469 12.66 -25.28 -1.46
CA SER A 469 12.29 -24.31 -2.49
C SER A 469 12.14 -22.87 -2.00
N ARG A 470 12.52 -22.55 -0.75
CA ARG A 470 12.31 -21.21 -0.16
C ARG A 470 13.02 -20.11 -0.95
N TYR A 471 12.33 -18.99 -1.16
CA TYR A 471 12.84 -17.81 -1.87
C TYR A 471 12.94 -16.60 -0.96
N ALA A 472 13.86 -15.69 -1.25
CA ALA A 472 13.91 -14.39 -0.62
C ALA A 472 14.10 -13.28 -1.66
N SER A 473 13.51 -12.12 -1.38
CA SER A 473 13.69 -10.89 -2.14
C SER A 473 14.24 -9.80 -1.25
N PHE A 474 15.22 -9.07 -1.75
CA PHE A 474 15.88 -7.99 -1.02
C PHE A 474 15.86 -6.73 -1.86
N LEU A 475 15.53 -5.61 -1.23
CA LEU A 475 15.49 -4.31 -1.90
C LEU A 475 15.87 -3.21 -0.93
N ILE A 476 16.86 -2.40 -1.30
CA ILE A 476 17.10 -1.09 -0.70
C ILE A 476 16.56 -0.04 -1.65
N SER A 477 15.55 0.70 -1.20
CA SER A 477 15.06 1.92 -1.86
C SER A 477 15.65 3.13 -1.16
N LYS A 478 16.27 4.04 -1.92
CA LYS A 478 16.70 5.36 -1.45
C LYS A 478 15.95 6.42 -2.24
N GLN A 479 15.24 7.29 -1.55
CA GLN A 479 14.45 8.37 -2.10
C GLN A 479 14.97 9.69 -1.54
N LEU A 480 15.33 10.62 -2.42
CA LEU A 480 15.78 11.96 -2.09
C LEU A 480 14.84 12.93 -2.81
N GLY A 481 14.33 13.93 -2.12
CA GLY A 481 13.52 14.96 -2.74
C GLY A 481 13.90 16.34 -2.27
N PHE A 482 13.66 17.30 -3.15
CA PHE A 482 13.91 18.72 -2.96
C PHE A 482 12.71 19.47 -3.54
N SER A 483 12.26 20.52 -2.85
CA SER A 483 11.29 21.47 -3.39
C SER A 483 11.57 22.87 -2.89
N LEU A 484 11.50 23.84 -3.81
CA LEU A 484 11.56 25.26 -3.53
C LEU A 484 10.35 25.92 -4.17
N GLN A 485 9.57 26.64 -3.38
CA GLN A 485 8.39 27.35 -3.85
C GLN A 485 8.29 28.72 -3.19
N ASN A 486 7.66 29.67 -3.86
CA ASN A 486 7.30 30.96 -3.32
C ASN A 486 5.84 31.25 -3.63
N THR A 487 5.12 31.81 -2.66
CA THR A 487 3.81 32.40 -2.90
C THR A 487 3.92 33.91 -2.90
N SER A 488 3.40 34.54 -3.95
CA SER A 488 3.28 35.99 -4.09
C SER A 488 1.83 36.37 -4.31
N THR A 489 1.35 37.37 -3.59
CA THR A 489 0.04 37.99 -3.73
C THR A 489 0.23 39.36 -4.36
N ILE A 490 -0.45 39.61 -5.46
CA ILE A 490 -0.38 40.86 -6.23
C ILE A 490 -1.81 41.37 -6.39
N GLU A 491 -2.02 42.67 -6.29
CA GLU A 491 -3.33 43.26 -6.55
C GLU A 491 -3.55 43.40 -8.05
N LEU A 492 -4.63 42.81 -8.56
CA LEU A 492 -5.06 42.91 -9.95
C LEU A 492 -6.54 43.28 -9.98
N ILE A 493 -6.88 44.44 -10.55
CA ILE A 493 -8.27 44.94 -10.65
C ILE A 493 -8.96 44.92 -9.26
N ASN A 494 -8.28 45.49 -8.25
CA ASN A 494 -8.75 45.55 -6.85
C ASN A 494 -9.04 44.17 -6.19
N GLN A 495 -8.50 43.09 -6.74
CA GLN A 495 -8.63 41.73 -6.21
C GLN A 495 -7.24 41.10 -6.00
N PRO A 496 -7.02 40.33 -4.92
CA PRO A 496 -5.74 39.70 -4.66
C PRO A 496 -5.51 38.48 -5.56
N LEU A 497 -4.63 38.61 -6.55
CA LEU A 497 -4.12 37.52 -7.36
C LEU A 497 -2.99 36.80 -6.62
N MET A 498 -3.21 35.54 -6.25
CA MET A 498 -2.18 34.71 -5.62
C MET A 498 -1.46 33.85 -6.66
N LEU A 499 -0.14 33.94 -6.68
CA LEU A 499 0.78 33.20 -7.54
C LEU A 499 1.64 32.29 -6.65
N ASN A 500 1.46 30.98 -6.74
CA ASN A 500 2.35 29.99 -6.12
C ASN A 500 3.15 29.31 -7.23
N TYR A 501 4.47 29.44 -7.18
CA TYR A 501 5.35 28.90 -8.20
C TYR A 501 6.58 28.28 -7.57
N GLY A 502 7.12 27.27 -8.24
CA GLY A 502 8.25 26.55 -7.68
C GLY A 502 8.83 25.48 -8.58
N VAL A 503 9.88 24.86 -8.06
CA VAL A 503 10.59 23.74 -8.67
C VAL A 503 10.74 22.62 -7.67
N SER A 504 10.73 21.38 -8.14
CA SER A 504 11.01 20.20 -7.35
C SER A 504 11.89 19.22 -8.12
N TYR A 505 12.67 18.45 -7.36
CA TYR A 505 13.48 17.36 -7.87
C TYR A 505 13.24 16.13 -7.00
N PHE A 506 13.09 14.98 -7.64
CA PHE A 506 12.91 13.70 -7.00
C PHE A 506 13.86 12.68 -7.60
N TYR A 507 14.61 12.01 -6.73
CA TYR A 507 15.54 10.95 -7.08
C TYR A 507 15.17 9.68 -6.34
N GLU A 508 15.10 8.57 -7.07
CA GLU A 508 14.84 7.24 -6.52
C GLU A 508 15.88 6.24 -7.02
N ARG A 509 16.39 5.40 -6.12
CA ARG A 509 17.42 4.40 -6.40
C ARG A 509 17.06 3.07 -5.75
N PHE A 510 16.98 2.02 -6.56
CA PHE A 510 16.87 0.63 -6.11
C PHE A 510 18.21 -0.05 -6.22
N THR A 511 18.66 -0.67 -5.13
CA THR A 511 19.89 -1.49 -5.09
C THR A 511 19.67 -2.74 -4.27
N PRO A 512 20.34 -3.86 -4.60
CA PRO A 512 20.45 -4.97 -3.68
C PRO A 512 21.31 -4.61 -2.46
N PRO A 513 21.03 -5.17 -1.26
CA PRO A 513 21.94 -5.08 -0.13
C PRO A 513 23.26 -5.83 -0.39
N ASN A 514 24.37 -5.31 0.13
CA ASN A 514 25.67 -5.98 0.05
C ASN A 514 25.74 -7.27 0.89
N ASN A 515 24.89 -7.39 1.92
CA ASN A 515 24.89 -8.51 2.88
C ASN A 515 23.76 -9.53 2.62
N THR A 516 23.31 -9.70 1.37
CA THR A 516 22.21 -10.62 1.03
C THR A 516 22.52 -12.07 1.40
N THR A 517 23.75 -12.52 1.17
CA THR A 517 24.18 -13.88 1.56
C THR A 517 24.10 -14.09 3.06
N ASP A 518 24.55 -13.13 3.87
CA ASP A 518 24.50 -13.22 5.33
C ASP A 518 23.05 -13.27 5.85
N ARG A 519 22.15 -12.50 5.22
CA ARG A 519 20.71 -12.53 5.55
C ARG A 519 20.10 -13.90 5.28
N LEU A 520 20.46 -14.54 4.16
CA LEU A 520 20.02 -15.90 3.83
C LEU A 520 20.56 -16.93 4.82
N ILE A 521 21.86 -16.87 5.12
CA ILE A 521 22.51 -17.77 6.09
C ILE A 521 21.84 -17.65 7.46
N LYS A 522 21.56 -16.42 7.93
CA LYS A 522 20.89 -16.17 9.22
C LYS A 522 19.48 -16.78 9.29
N LYS A 523 18.81 -16.97 8.15
CA LYS A 523 17.47 -17.59 8.05
C LYS A 523 17.54 -19.06 7.60
N ASN A 524 18.74 -19.63 7.58
CA ASN A 524 19.02 -21.00 7.14
C ASN A 524 18.57 -21.31 5.71
N TYR A 525 18.53 -20.32 4.80
CA TYR A 525 18.14 -20.54 3.40
C TYR A 525 19.19 -21.34 2.62
N PRO A 526 18.79 -22.16 1.64
CA PRO A 526 19.71 -22.98 0.86
C PRO A 526 20.67 -22.10 0.04
N ASN A 527 21.98 -22.45 0.06
CA ASN A 527 23.05 -21.68 -0.57
C ASN A 527 23.46 -22.28 -1.94
N ILE A 528 23.94 -21.42 -2.84
CA ILE A 528 24.26 -21.64 -4.28
C ILE A 528 25.30 -22.76 -4.56
N ASN A 529 25.98 -23.29 -3.54
CA ASN A 529 27.07 -24.27 -3.71
C ASN A 529 26.62 -25.70 -4.06
N SER A 530 25.31 -25.96 -4.19
CA SER A 530 24.71 -27.28 -4.45
C SER A 530 25.14 -27.98 -5.76
N PRO A 531 25.25 -27.30 -6.93
CA PRO A 531 25.43 -28.01 -8.21
C PRO A 531 26.81 -28.65 -8.40
N PHE A 532 27.88 -28.02 -7.89
CA PHE A 532 29.25 -28.51 -8.09
C PHE A 532 29.56 -29.75 -7.24
N GLU A 533 29.11 -29.74 -5.98
CA GLU A 533 29.23 -30.91 -5.08
C GLU A 533 28.33 -32.06 -5.52
N LEU A 534 27.15 -31.75 -6.08
CA LEU A 534 26.30 -32.75 -6.70
C LEU A 534 26.94 -33.33 -7.97
N ALA A 535 27.55 -32.50 -8.83
CA ALA A 535 28.25 -32.96 -10.03
C ALA A 535 29.37 -33.94 -9.68
N LYS A 536 30.15 -33.66 -8.63
CA LYS A 536 31.18 -34.60 -8.11
C LYS A 536 30.57 -35.94 -7.66
N LYS A 537 29.45 -35.92 -6.95
CA LYS A 537 28.76 -37.13 -6.48
C LYS A 537 28.16 -37.95 -7.64
N VAL A 538 27.55 -37.29 -8.62
CA VAL A 538 26.98 -37.90 -9.83
C VAL A 538 28.11 -38.53 -10.67
N ALA A 539 29.18 -37.77 -10.90
CA ALA A 539 30.37 -38.20 -11.63
C ALA A 539 30.99 -39.47 -11.02
N LYS A 540 31.10 -39.50 -9.69
CA LYS A 540 31.59 -40.67 -8.94
C LYS A 540 30.69 -41.90 -9.12
N LYS A 541 29.36 -41.74 -9.13
CA LYS A 541 28.40 -42.85 -9.35
C LYS A 541 28.31 -43.31 -10.80
N LEU A 542 28.49 -42.41 -11.76
CA LEU A 542 28.43 -42.71 -13.20
C LEU A 542 29.78 -43.10 -13.81
N ASN A 543 30.87 -43.03 -13.05
CA ASN A 543 32.25 -43.24 -13.51
C ASN A 543 32.63 -42.34 -14.72
N ILE A 544 32.30 -41.06 -14.61
CA ILE A 544 32.60 -40.01 -15.61
C ILE A 544 33.45 -38.94 -14.92
N ASP A 545 34.33 -38.26 -15.65
CA ASP A 545 35.04 -37.09 -15.10
C ASP A 545 34.00 -36.02 -14.67
N PRO A 546 34.04 -35.50 -13.43
CA PRO A 546 33.17 -34.40 -12.99
C PRO A 546 33.18 -33.19 -13.93
N ASN A 547 34.28 -32.95 -14.63
CA ASN A 547 34.43 -31.88 -15.59
C ASN A 547 33.68 -32.14 -16.91
N ASP A 548 33.30 -33.39 -17.20
CA ASP A 548 32.58 -33.79 -18.41
C ASP A 548 31.05 -33.83 -18.23
N ILE A 549 30.57 -33.52 -17.03
CA ILE A 549 29.15 -33.44 -16.70
C ILE A 549 28.70 -31.98 -16.66
N VAL A 550 27.57 -31.71 -17.32
CA VAL A 550 26.79 -30.48 -17.12
C VAL A 550 25.50 -30.87 -16.43
N LEU A 551 25.36 -30.49 -15.16
CA LEU A 551 24.07 -30.56 -14.47
C LEU A 551 23.27 -29.31 -14.86
N GLN A 552 22.14 -29.50 -15.56
CA GLN A 552 21.12 -28.45 -15.60
C GLN A 552 20.42 -28.43 -14.25
N SER A 553 21.02 -27.72 -13.31
CA SER A 553 20.45 -27.44 -12.02
C SER A 553 19.62 -26.17 -12.14
N ASN A 554 18.29 -26.29 -12.25
CA ASN A 554 17.38 -25.24 -11.78
C ASN A 554 17.37 -25.31 -10.25
N SER A 555 18.54 -25.19 -9.61
CA SER A 555 18.64 -25.18 -8.16
C SER A 555 17.73 -24.08 -7.65
N ALA A 556 16.88 -24.39 -6.66
CA ALA A 556 16.15 -23.38 -5.89
C ALA A 556 17.14 -22.31 -5.45
N VAL A 557 17.13 -21.20 -6.16
CA VAL A 557 17.96 -20.06 -5.79
C VAL A 557 17.22 -19.45 -4.61
N GLY A 558 17.81 -19.49 -3.42
CA GLY A 558 17.24 -18.80 -2.24
C GLY A 558 17.07 -17.29 -2.44
N LYS A 559 17.50 -16.75 -3.58
CA LYS A 559 17.55 -15.34 -3.94
C LYS A 559 16.84 -15.10 -5.28
N LEU A 560 15.81 -14.26 -5.27
CA LEU A 560 15.12 -13.81 -6.48
C LEU A 560 15.90 -12.68 -7.19
N TYR A 561 15.61 -12.43 -8.48
CA TYR A 561 16.28 -11.37 -9.27
C TYR A 561 16.34 -10.03 -8.53
N GLU A 562 17.55 -9.50 -8.41
CA GLU A 562 17.82 -8.23 -7.76
C GLU A 562 17.56 -7.05 -8.70
N ARG A 563 16.90 -6.01 -8.18
CA ARG A 563 16.67 -4.76 -8.93
C ARG A 563 17.81 -3.79 -8.69
N ASP A 564 18.42 -3.32 -9.77
CA ASP A 564 19.36 -2.22 -9.77
C ASP A 564 18.92 -1.17 -10.79
N ALA A 565 18.30 -0.09 -10.31
CA ALA A 565 17.81 0.98 -11.18
C ALA A 565 17.75 2.35 -10.49
N ARG A 566 17.67 3.41 -11.28
CA ARG A 566 17.48 4.79 -10.79
C ARG A 566 16.49 5.58 -11.64
N ARG A 567 15.82 6.54 -11.00
CA ARG A 567 14.91 7.49 -11.64
C ARG A 567 15.21 8.89 -11.12
N ASP A 568 15.34 9.81 -12.06
CA ASP A 568 15.54 11.24 -11.85
C ASP A 568 14.32 11.97 -12.41
N GLU A 569 13.67 12.81 -11.63
CA GLU A 569 12.49 13.58 -12.05
C GLU A 569 12.60 15.03 -11.59
N ILE A 570 12.50 15.97 -12.53
CA ILE A 570 12.47 17.41 -12.28
C ILE A 570 11.09 17.93 -12.66
N SER A 571 10.53 18.80 -11.82
CA SER A 571 9.28 19.48 -12.11
C SER A 571 9.37 20.97 -11.81
N ALA A 572 8.69 21.77 -12.64
CA ALA A 572 8.44 23.19 -12.40
C ALA A 572 6.93 23.43 -12.48
N PHE A 573 6.41 24.28 -11.61
CA PHE A 573 4.98 24.53 -11.54
C PHE A 573 4.65 26.01 -11.29
N LEU A 574 3.46 26.39 -11.73
CA LEU A 574 2.80 27.66 -11.46
C LEU A 574 1.33 27.36 -11.13
N TRP A 575 0.84 27.95 -10.06
CA TRP A 575 -0.55 27.94 -9.62
C TRP A 575 -0.98 29.38 -9.42
N VAL A 576 -2.08 29.75 -10.07
CA VAL A 576 -2.66 31.08 -10.02
C VAL A 576 -4.04 30.93 -9.44
N LYS A 577 -4.32 31.65 -8.36
CA LYS A 577 -5.62 31.67 -7.71
C LYS A 577 -6.13 33.11 -7.71
N TYR A 578 -7.29 33.32 -8.31
CA TYR A 578 -7.84 34.65 -8.57
C TYR A 578 -9.32 34.73 -8.14
N PRO A 579 -9.64 35.52 -7.12
CA PRO A 579 -11.02 35.85 -6.79
C PRO A 579 -11.53 36.87 -7.80
N ILE A 580 -12.20 36.41 -8.86
CA ILE A 580 -12.77 37.27 -9.91
C ILE A 580 -13.80 38.22 -9.29
N LEU A 581 -14.63 37.69 -8.38
CA LEU A 581 -15.62 38.39 -7.59
C LEU A 581 -15.60 37.79 -6.17
N GLU A 582 -16.19 38.47 -5.18
CA GLU A 582 -16.28 37.95 -3.80
C GLU A 582 -16.93 36.55 -3.75
N TRP A 583 -17.86 36.28 -4.65
CA TRP A 583 -18.57 35.00 -4.76
C TRP A 583 -18.02 34.06 -5.85
N LEU A 584 -17.00 34.46 -6.62
CA LEU A 584 -16.47 33.67 -7.74
C LEU A 584 -14.94 33.65 -7.76
N GLU A 585 -14.37 32.47 -7.62
CA GLU A 585 -12.94 32.23 -7.60
C GLU A 585 -12.54 31.30 -8.75
N ALA A 586 -11.46 31.63 -9.45
CA ALA A 586 -10.88 30.80 -10.50
C ALA A 586 -9.42 30.48 -10.19
N ASP A 587 -9.09 29.19 -10.32
CA ASP A 587 -7.75 28.69 -10.14
C ASP A 587 -7.24 28.09 -11.44
N PHE A 588 -5.99 28.39 -11.79
CA PHE A 588 -5.29 27.87 -12.95
C PHE A 588 -3.94 27.29 -12.52
N GLY A 589 -3.66 26.07 -12.99
CA GLY A 589 -2.40 25.38 -12.74
C GLY A 589 -1.69 25.00 -14.02
N LEU A 590 -0.37 25.09 -14.02
CA LEU A 590 0.49 24.54 -15.05
C LEU A 590 1.72 23.90 -14.44
N ARG A 591 2.00 22.66 -14.81
CA ARG A 591 3.20 21.94 -14.37
C ARG A 591 3.92 21.31 -15.55
N TYR A 592 5.23 21.49 -15.60
CA TYR A 592 6.13 20.74 -16.48
C TYR A 592 6.86 19.66 -15.68
N ILE A 593 7.05 18.48 -16.27
CA ILE A 593 7.77 17.35 -15.68
C ILE A 593 8.74 16.81 -16.72
N ASN A 594 9.97 16.55 -16.32
CA ASN A 594 10.98 15.83 -17.11
C ASN A 594 11.55 14.69 -16.26
N ALA A 595 11.61 13.48 -16.81
CA ALA A 595 12.17 12.35 -16.08
C ALA A 595 13.09 11.49 -16.95
N THR A 596 14.06 10.87 -16.30
CA THR A 596 14.94 9.85 -16.86
C THR A 596 14.94 8.62 -15.97
N ILE A 597 14.73 7.44 -16.55
CA ILE A 597 14.76 6.15 -15.84
C ILE A 597 15.85 5.29 -16.47
N LYS A 598 16.69 4.71 -15.61
CA LYS A 598 17.78 3.84 -16.02
C LYS A 598 17.71 2.51 -15.26
N ASP A 599 17.68 1.42 -16.02
CA ASP A 599 17.89 0.06 -15.50
C ASP A 599 19.37 -0.31 -15.69
N ASN A 600 20.08 -0.62 -14.60
CA ASN A 600 21.48 -1.03 -14.66
C ASN A 600 21.62 -2.56 -14.74
N ASN A 601 20.52 -3.32 -14.72
CA ASN A 601 20.58 -4.76 -14.90
C ASN A 601 20.75 -5.11 -16.39
N PRO A 602 21.84 -5.79 -16.80
CA PRO A 602 22.05 -6.18 -18.20
C PRO A 602 21.06 -7.28 -18.65
N LEU A 603 20.73 -7.32 -19.93
CA LEU A 603 20.15 -8.47 -20.61
C LEU A 603 21.31 -9.43 -20.91
N GLU A 604 21.16 -10.68 -20.52
CA GLU A 604 22.15 -11.72 -20.86
C GLU A 604 21.75 -12.35 -22.20
N GLN A 605 22.60 -12.19 -23.22
CA GLN A 605 22.40 -12.78 -24.53
C GLN A 605 23.49 -13.83 -24.80
N CYS A 606 23.07 -15.03 -25.20
CA CYS A 606 23.97 -16.10 -25.62
C CYS A 606 24.32 -15.94 -27.11
N ILE A 607 25.62 -15.90 -27.46
CA ILE A 607 26.06 -15.86 -28.86
C ILE A 607 25.75 -17.20 -29.53
N ASN A 608 25.03 -17.18 -30.65
CA ASN A 608 24.54 -18.37 -31.38
C ASN A 608 23.73 -19.35 -30.52
N GLY A 609 23.22 -18.95 -29.35
CA GLY A 609 22.54 -19.84 -28.40
C GLY A 609 23.46 -20.57 -27.41
N THR A 610 24.77 -20.27 -27.36
CA THR A 610 25.69 -20.79 -26.33
C THR A 610 26.11 -19.67 -25.38
N CYS A 611 25.82 -19.80 -24.08
CA CYS A 611 26.26 -18.87 -23.04
C CYS A 611 27.55 -19.31 -22.33
N TYR A 612 28.20 -20.37 -22.81
CA TYR A 612 29.39 -20.95 -22.22
C TYR A 612 30.57 -20.80 -23.16
N VAL A 613 31.68 -20.26 -22.66
CA VAL A 613 32.96 -20.20 -23.37
C VAL A 613 33.98 -21.06 -22.64
N ARG A 614 34.85 -21.71 -23.41
CA ARG A 614 35.90 -22.57 -22.87
C ARG A 614 37.09 -21.71 -22.46
N LYS A 615 37.41 -21.67 -21.16
CA LYS A 615 38.64 -21.06 -20.61
C LYS A 615 39.42 -22.13 -19.87
N ASN A 616 40.65 -22.41 -20.32
CA ASN A 616 41.55 -23.41 -19.72
C ASN A 616 40.91 -24.80 -19.51
N GLY A 617 40.15 -25.29 -20.49
CA GLY A 617 39.46 -26.58 -20.41
C GLY A 617 38.12 -26.57 -19.65
N VAL A 618 37.83 -25.52 -18.87
CA VAL A 618 36.58 -25.37 -18.10
C VAL A 618 35.54 -24.59 -18.90
N LEU A 619 34.28 -25.03 -18.88
CA LEU A 619 33.16 -24.26 -19.42
C LEU A 619 32.80 -23.17 -18.42
N VAL A 620 32.97 -21.91 -18.81
CA VAL A 620 32.63 -20.76 -17.99
C VAL A 620 31.37 -20.12 -18.57
N TYR A 621 30.34 -19.98 -17.75
CA TYR A 621 29.16 -19.21 -18.10
C TYR A 621 29.57 -17.74 -18.26
N SER A 622 29.40 -17.20 -19.47
CA SER A 622 29.86 -15.87 -19.86
C SER A 622 28.95 -15.32 -20.95
N PRO A 623 27.72 -14.91 -20.60
CA PRO A 623 26.80 -14.28 -21.53
C PRO A 623 27.31 -12.91 -21.97
N THR A 624 26.93 -12.47 -23.17
CA THR A 624 27.08 -11.07 -23.57
C THR A 624 26.06 -10.24 -22.81
N LYS A 625 26.51 -9.18 -22.15
CA LYS A 625 25.66 -8.28 -21.37
C LYS A 625 25.24 -7.09 -22.23
N ILE A 626 23.94 -6.92 -22.45
CA ILE A 626 23.35 -5.79 -23.20
C ILE A 626 22.56 -4.92 -22.23
N TYR A 627 22.90 -3.64 -22.14
CA TYR A 627 22.15 -2.70 -21.29
C TYR A 627 20.97 -2.10 -22.07
N THR A 628 19.82 -2.01 -21.40
CA THR A 628 18.65 -1.33 -21.96
C THR A 628 18.91 0.18 -22.00
N PRO A 629 18.56 0.88 -23.09
CA PRO A 629 18.62 2.34 -23.15
C PRO A 629 17.79 3.00 -22.05
N ASP A 630 18.21 4.20 -21.64
CA ASP A 630 17.47 5.03 -20.68
C ASP A 630 16.11 5.43 -21.25
N ILE A 631 15.05 5.38 -20.43
CA ILE A 631 13.74 5.93 -20.77
C ILE A 631 13.74 7.41 -20.41
N LYS A 632 13.46 8.28 -21.38
CA LYS A 632 13.36 9.73 -21.18
C LYS A 632 11.96 10.20 -21.50
N THR A 633 11.38 11.01 -20.61
CA THR A 633 10.00 11.49 -20.75
C THR A 633 9.92 12.98 -20.42
N ASN A 634 8.95 13.65 -21.04
CA ASN A 634 8.56 15.01 -20.70
C ASN A 634 7.04 15.16 -20.78
N ALA A 635 6.49 16.09 -20.01
CA ALA A 635 5.05 16.27 -19.94
C ALA A 635 4.65 17.66 -19.44
N ILE A 636 3.45 18.10 -19.86
CA ILE A 636 2.76 19.28 -19.35
C ILE A 636 1.42 18.85 -18.76
N SER A 637 1.13 19.36 -17.57
CA SER A 637 -0.02 19.03 -16.73
C SER A 637 -0.79 20.32 -16.36
N PRO A 638 -1.77 20.75 -17.19
CA PRO A 638 -2.64 21.88 -16.88
C PRO A 638 -3.76 21.53 -15.91
N ALA A 639 -4.24 22.52 -15.16
CA ALA A 639 -5.47 22.45 -14.38
C ALA A 639 -6.27 23.74 -14.40
N PHE A 640 -7.57 23.59 -14.19
CA PHE A 640 -8.52 24.65 -14.02
C PHE A 640 -9.54 24.25 -12.96
N MET A 641 -9.87 25.18 -12.07
CA MET A 641 -10.96 25.03 -11.13
C MET A 641 -11.73 26.34 -11.02
N LEU A 642 -13.06 26.25 -11.03
CA LEU A 642 -13.94 27.38 -10.77
C LEU A 642 -14.74 27.07 -9.51
N THR A 643 -14.74 28.00 -8.56
CA THR A 643 -15.41 27.87 -7.27
C THR A 643 -16.39 29.02 -7.10
N PHE A 644 -17.67 28.69 -6.95
CA PHE A 644 -18.75 29.61 -6.61
C PHE A 644 -19.00 29.56 -5.10
N LYS A 645 -18.84 30.71 -4.44
CA LYS A 645 -18.91 30.92 -3.00
C LYS A 645 -20.02 31.92 -2.67
N PRO A 646 -21.30 31.51 -2.64
CA PRO A 646 -22.39 32.44 -2.34
C PRO A 646 -22.30 32.99 -0.90
N ASN A 647 -21.58 32.30 -0.02
CA ASN A 647 -21.20 32.71 1.33
C ASN A 647 -19.98 31.89 1.78
N ASP A 648 -19.38 32.22 2.92
CA ASP A 648 -18.19 31.53 3.47
C ASP A 648 -18.42 30.03 3.77
N ASN A 649 -19.69 29.66 3.90
CA ASN A 649 -20.15 28.36 4.35
C ASN A 649 -20.52 27.42 3.20
N THR A 650 -20.47 27.89 1.95
CA THR A 650 -20.91 27.14 0.77
C THR A 650 -19.88 27.27 -0.34
N ASN A 651 -19.39 26.13 -0.83
CA ASN A 651 -18.45 26.07 -1.94
C ASN A 651 -19.00 25.10 -2.99
N LEU A 652 -19.47 25.63 -4.12
CA LEU A 652 -19.77 24.82 -5.32
C LEU A 652 -18.60 24.91 -6.27
N TYR A 653 -18.16 23.80 -6.85
CA TYR A 653 -16.98 23.81 -7.70
C TYR A 653 -17.09 22.88 -8.90
N ILE A 654 -16.36 23.25 -9.94
CA ILE A 654 -16.03 22.43 -11.10
C ILE A 654 -14.51 22.43 -11.27
N LYS A 655 -13.93 21.26 -11.48
CA LYS A 655 -12.49 21.04 -11.61
C LYS A 655 -12.21 20.20 -12.84
N TYR A 656 -11.21 20.62 -13.60
CA TYR A 656 -10.58 19.82 -14.64
C TYR A 656 -9.06 19.86 -14.45
N ALA A 657 -8.43 18.70 -14.41
CA ALA A 657 -7.00 18.58 -14.17
C ALA A 657 -6.39 17.47 -15.01
N LYS A 658 -5.24 17.74 -15.63
CA LYS A 658 -4.41 16.72 -16.24
C LYS A 658 -3.17 16.51 -15.37
N ALA A 659 -2.88 15.27 -15.00
CA ALA A 659 -1.63 14.85 -14.37
C ALA A 659 -0.90 13.85 -15.25
N VAL A 660 0.42 13.84 -15.19
CA VAL A 660 1.24 12.83 -15.87
C VAL A 660 2.07 12.06 -14.86
N ARG A 661 2.05 10.73 -14.96
CA ARG A 661 2.86 9.83 -14.14
C ARG A 661 3.84 9.07 -15.01
N ASN A 662 5.12 9.23 -14.74
CA ASN A 662 6.16 8.44 -15.36
C ASN A 662 6.13 6.98 -14.85
N PRO A 663 6.56 5.99 -15.65
CA PRO A 663 6.72 4.62 -15.18
C PRO A 663 7.50 4.57 -13.85
N SER A 664 7.09 3.71 -12.92
CA SER A 664 7.87 3.51 -11.70
C SER A 664 9.12 2.69 -11.98
N LEU A 665 10.09 2.70 -11.07
CA LEU A 665 11.24 1.80 -11.16
C LEU A 665 10.81 0.34 -11.19
N PHE A 666 9.79 -0.06 -10.44
CA PHE A 666 9.31 -1.44 -10.47
C PHE A 666 8.77 -1.83 -11.85
N GLN A 667 8.04 -0.92 -12.52
CA GLN A 667 7.45 -1.16 -13.83
C GLN A 667 8.45 -1.12 -14.99
N ALA A 668 9.44 -0.23 -14.91
CA ALA A 668 10.38 0.08 -15.99
C ALA A 668 11.70 -0.68 -15.91
N THR A 669 11.86 -1.61 -14.97
CA THR A 669 13.13 -2.33 -14.75
C THR A 669 12.90 -3.83 -14.64
N LYS A 670 13.96 -4.61 -14.76
CA LYS A 670 13.91 -6.08 -14.61
C LYS A 670 13.76 -6.51 -13.16
N GLY A 671 13.01 -7.59 -12.96
CA GLY A 671 12.85 -8.24 -11.67
C GLY A 671 12.19 -9.61 -11.80
N PHE A 672 12.08 -10.35 -10.70
CA PHE A 672 11.49 -11.68 -10.72
C PHE A 672 9.98 -11.60 -11.07
N GLY A 673 9.53 -12.42 -12.03
CA GLY A 673 8.19 -12.30 -12.66
C GLY A 673 8.10 -11.28 -13.81
N GLN A 674 9.17 -10.54 -14.09
CA GLN A 674 9.35 -9.61 -15.23
C GLN A 674 10.74 -9.83 -15.86
N GLN A 675 11.01 -11.08 -16.26
CA GLN A 675 12.37 -11.56 -16.57
C GLN A 675 12.78 -11.33 -18.04
N ASN A 676 11.84 -11.38 -18.99
CA ASN A 676 12.10 -11.20 -20.43
C ASN A 676 11.72 -9.79 -20.91
N GLN A 677 12.34 -8.77 -20.32
CA GLN A 677 12.08 -7.37 -20.65
C GLN A 677 12.83 -6.87 -21.92
N GLY A 678 12.98 -7.74 -22.92
CA GLY A 678 14.00 -7.62 -23.98
C GLY A 678 13.76 -6.60 -25.09
N GLU A 679 12.52 -6.15 -25.35
CA GLU A 679 12.23 -5.33 -26.56
C GLU A 679 11.28 -4.14 -26.37
N LYS A 680 10.39 -4.14 -25.35
CA LYS A 680 9.34 -3.11 -25.19
C LYS A 680 9.48 -2.15 -24.00
N ILE A 681 10.48 -2.30 -23.11
CA ILE A 681 10.66 -1.35 -21.99
C ILE A 681 10.86 0.08 -22.50
N THR A 682 11.66 0.27 -23.55
CA THR A 682 12.01 1.59 -24.09
C THR A 682 10.82 2.28 -24.77
N THR A 683 9.72 1.57 -25.01
CA THR A 683 8.50 2.12 -25.63
C THR A 683 7.43 2.50 -24.60
N LEU A 684 7.68 2.27 -23.30
CA LEU A 684 6.75 2.65 -22.24
C LEU A 684 6.53 4.16 -22.24
N LYS A 685 5.27 4.56 -22.35
CA LYS A 685 4.85 5.96 -22.28
C LYS A 685 4.37 6.32 -20.86
N PRO A 686 4.54 7.58 -20.44
CA PRO A 686 3.87 8.08 -19.23
C PRO A 686 2.35 7.89 -19.30
N GLU A 687 1.75 7.69 -18.13
CA GLU A 687 0.29 7.71 -17.97
C GLU A 687 -0.20 9.15 -17.99
N GLU A 688 -1.17 9.47 -18.83
CA GLU A 688 -1.82 10.77 -18.85
C GLU A 688 -3.19 10.66 -18.20
N HIS A 689 -3.32 11.22 -17.01
CA HIS A 689 -4.53 11.19 -16.20
C HIS A 689 -5.33 12.48 -16.36
N PHE A 690 -6.63 12.35 -16.58
CA PHE A 690 -7.60 13.42 -16.72
C PHE A 690 -8.64 13.24 -15.61
N ASP A 691 -8.65 14.20 -14.69
CA ASP A 691 -9.53 14.28 -13.53
C ASP A 691 -10.56 15.38 -13.78
N PHE A 692 -11.84 14.99 -13.86
CA PHE A 692 -12.96 15.91 -13.92
C PHE A 692 -13.85 15.69 -12.70
N GLU A 693 -14.10 16.76 -11.94
CA GLU A 693 -14.90 16.72 -10.72
C GLU A 693 -15.88 17.89 -10.66
N VAL A 694 -17.11 17.62 -10.27
CA VAL A 694 -18.13 18.62 -9.91
C VAL A 694 -18.65 18.28 -8.54
N GLY A 695 -18.72 19.27 -7.65
CA GLY A 695 -19.21 19.02 -6.30
C GLY A 695 -19.60 20.28 -5.54
N GLY A 696 -20.10 20.05 -4.34
CA GLY A 696 -20.49 21.07 -3.38
C GLY A 696 -20.08 20.68 -1.97
N ASN A 697 -19.57 21.65 -1.21
CA ASN A 697 -19.36 21.53 0.22
C ASN A 697 -20.16 22.61 0.94
N PHE A 698 -20.82 22.24 2.03
CA PHE A 698 -21.70 23.09 2.80
C PHE A 698 -21.38 22.90 4.29
N LEU A 699 -21.27 23.99 5.03
CA LEU A 699 -21.08 23.99 6.48
C LEU A 699 -22.10 24.96 7.09
N LEU A 700 -23.15 24.44 7.71
CA LEU A 700 -24.19 25.24 8.32
C LEU A 700 -24.01 25.20 9.84
N GLU A 701 -24.11 26.36 10.47
CA GLU A 701 -24.01 26.51 11.92
C GLU A 701 -25.31 27.10 12.46
N ASN A 702 -25.62 26.76 13.72
CA ASN A 702 -26.77 27.28 14.47
C ASN A 702 -28.12 27.05 13.78
N LEU A 703 -28.34 25.86 13.21
CA LEU A 703 -29.59 25.55 12.51
C LEU A 703 -30.78 25.55 13.47
N GLY A 704 -31.77 26.39 13.18
CA GLY A 704 -33.01 26.50 13.96
C GLY A 704 -32.82 27.09 15.35
N ASP A 705 -31.86 28.01 15.53
CA ASP A 705 -31.53 28.66 16.81
C ASP A 705 -30.98 27.72 17.89
N PHE A 706 -30.51 26.54 17.49
CA PHE A 706 -29.82 25.59 18.37
C PHE A 706 -28.31 25.61 18.11
N ASP A 707 -27.51 25.55 19.17
CA ASP A 707 -26.06 25.37 19.10
C ASP A 707 -25.73 24.03 18.44
N ASN A 708 -25.46 24.04 17.12
CA ASN A 708 -25.14 22.87 16.33
C ASN A 708 -24.38 23.21 15.04
N VAL A 709 -23.79 22.19 14.43
CA VAL A 709 -23.12 22.24 13.13
C VAL A 709 -23.56 21.09 12.23
N LEU A 710 -23.79 21.38 10.95
CA LEU A 710 -24.11 20.43 9.90
C LEU A 710 -23.16 20.63 8.71
N GLY A 711 -22.26 19.67 8.48
CA GLY A 711 -21.43 19.59 7.29
C GLY A 711 -22.04 18.67 6.25
N PHE A 712 -22.11 19.08 4.99
CA PHE A 712 -22.57 18.22 3.89
C PHE A 712 -21.65 18.37 2.68
N LYS A 713 -21.40 17.25 2.00
CA LYS A 713 -20.56 17.18 0.81
C LYS A 713 -21.15 16.24 -0.21
N LEU A 714 -21.10 16.64 -1.48
CA LEU A 714 -21.45 15.81 -2.64
C LEU A 714 -20.45 16.05 -3.76
N ALA A 715 -19.99 14.99 -4.43
CA ALA A 715 -19.10 15.09 -5.57
C ALA A 715 -19.40 14.00 -6.61
N PHE A 716 -19.41 14.38 -7.88
CA PHE A 716 -19.30 13.49 -9.02
C PHE A 716 -17.88 13.57 -9.57
N TYR A 717 -17.25 12.43 -9.80
CA TYR A 717 -15.91 12.35 -10.38
C TYR A 717 -15.88 11.47 -11.63
N ASN A 718 -15.03 11.85 -12.57
CA ASN A 718 -14.72 11.11 -13.78
C ASN A 718 -13.19 11.11 -14.00
N ASN A 719 -12.58 9.99 -13.61
CA ASN A 719 -11.15 9.75 -13.66
C ASN A 719 -10.82 8.92 -14.91
N TYR A 720 -10.23 9.54 -15.93
CA TYR A 720 -9.85 8.88 -17.19
C TYR A 720 -8.33 8.92 -17.36
N THR A 721 -7.70 7.78 -17.57
CA THR A 721 -6.24 7.69 -17.78
C THR A 721 -5.95 7.09 -19.13
N LYS A 722 -5.19 7.79 -19.96
CA LYS A 722 -4.64 7.30 -21.23
C LYS A 722 -3.27 6.67 -21.01
N ASN A 723 -2.93 5.68 -21.83
CA ASN A 723 -1.65 4.94 -21.74
C ASN A 723 -1.46 4.28 -20.36
N TYR A 724 -2.52 3.78 -19.73
CA TYR A 724 -2.44 3.21 -18.38
C TYR A 724 -1.46 2.02 -18.37
N LEU A 725 -0.53 2.00 -17.42
CA LEU A 725 0.49 0.97 -17.29
C LEU A 725 -0.04 -0.19 -16.45
N THR A 726 0.07 -1.38 -17.00
CA THR A 726 -0.27 -2.62 -16.32
C THR A 726 0.74 -3.71 -16.65
N ARG A 727 0.80 -4.73 -15.80
CA ARG A 727 1.39 -6.00 -16.18
C ARG A 727 0.40 -6.77 -17.05
N SER A 728 0.85 -7.37 -18.15
CA SER A 728 0.03 -8.24 -19.00
C SER A 728 0.89 -9.36 -19.61
N ASN A 729 0.25 -10.42 -20.09
CA ASN A 729 0.91 -11.48 -20.86
C ASN A 729 1.41 -10.93 -22.20
N ILE A 730 2.53 -11.44 -22.68
CA ILE A 730 3.04 -11.14 -24.02
C ILE A 730 2.44 -12.15 -25.00
N ILE A 731 1.89 -11.69 -26.14
CA ILE A 731 1.43 -12.58 -27.20
C ILE A 731 2.61 -13.45 -27.66
N GLY A 732 2.45 -14.78 -27.57
CA GLY A 732 3.48 -15.75 -27.97
C GLY A 732 4.58 -16.04 -26.93
N SER A 733 4.48 -15.54 -25.69
CA SER A 733 5.44 -15.82 -24.62
C SER A 733 4.72 -16.22 -23.32
N SER A 734 5.37 -17.10 -22.54
CA SER A 734 4.90 -17.56 -21.22
C SER A 734 5.20 -16.57 -20.09
N PHE A 735 5.76 -15.40 -20.38
CA PHE A 735 6.13 -14.39 -19.39
C PHE A 735 5.29 -13.13 -19.48
N GLN A 736 5.12 -12.46 -18.34
CA GLN A 736 4.43 -11.17 -18.22
C GLN A 736 5.41 -10.00 -18.31
N GLN A 737 4.97 -8.90 -18.90
CA GLN A 737 5.72 -7.64 -18.95
C GLN A 737 4.81 -6.45 -18.62
N THR A 738 5.43 -5.30 -18.30
CA THR A 738 4.71 -4.03 -18.24
C THR A 738 4.36 -3.57 -19.66
N THR A 739 3.12 -3.15 -19.88
CA THR A 739 2.65 -2.57 -21.14
C THR A 739 1.71 -1.38 -20.88
N ASN A 740 1.62 -0.46 -21.84
CA ASN A 740 0.59 0.57 -21.86
C ASN A 740 -0.67 0.02 -22.54
N ILE A 741 -1.79 0.02 -21.83
CA ILE A 741 -3.12 -0.16 -22.42
C ILE A 741 -3.62 1.20 -22.93
N GLU A 742 -4.67 1.21 -23.76
CA GLU A 742 -5.19 2.44 -24.35
C GLU A 742 -5.73 3.37 -23.26
N SER A 743 -6.60 2.86 -22.38
CA SER A 743 -7.17 3.66 -21.30
C SER A 743 -7.73 2.88 -20.11
N ALA A 744 -7.85 3.57 -18.98
CA ALA A 744 -8.58 3.15 -17.78
C ALA A 744 -9.52 4.26 -17.31
N LEU A 745 -10.78 3.95 -17.02
CA LEU A 745 -11.84 4.88 -16.60
C LEU A 745 -12.44 4.43 -15.27
N PHE A 746 -12.58 5.36 -14.34
CA PHE A 746 -13.34 5.22 -13.09
C PHE A 746 -14.28 6.42 -12.93
N ARG A 747 -15.58 6.18 -12.79
CA ARG A 747 -16.59 7.22 -12.61
C ARG A 747 -17.51 6.89 -11.44
N GLY A 748 -17.79 7.86 -10.59
CA GLY A 748 -18.60 7.63 -9.38
C GLY A 748 -19.15 8.89 -8.73
N LEU A 749 -19.92 8.65 -7.67
CA LEU A 749 -20.50 9.64 -6.78
C LEU A 749 -19.98 9.43 -5.36
N GLU A 750 -19.65 10.50 -4.67
CA GLU A 750 -19.26 10.53 -3.26
C GLU A 750 -20.14 11.52 -2.50
N SER A 751 -20.55 11.16 -1.30
CA SER A 751 -21.20 12.09 -0.38
C SER A 751 -20.76 11.85 1.06
N SER A 752 -20.76 12.91 1.85
CA SER A 752 -20.58 12.82 3.30
C SER A 752 -21.46 13.83 4.04
N LEU A 753 -21.91 13.44 5.23
CA LEU A 753 -22.73 14.26 6.12
C LEU A 753 -22.11 14.20 7.51
N TYR A 754 -22.02 15.33 8.17
CA TYR A 754 -21.56 15.47 9.55
C TYR A 754 -22.57 16.30 10.33
N PHE A 755 -22.95 15.85 11.51
CA PHE A 755 -23.79 16.62 12.43
C PHE A 755 -23.19 16.55 13.83
N ASP A 756 -23.20 17.66 14.54
CA ASP A 756 -22.86 17.70 15.97
C ASP A 756 -23.58 18.85 16.67
N ASN A 757 -24.13 18.58 17.87
CA ASN A 757 -24.74 19.57 18.75
C ASN A 757 -24.10 19.56 20.16
N GLY A 758 -22.84 19.10 20.23
CA GLY A 758 -22.09 18.95 21.47
C GLY A 758 -22.41 17.66 22.23
N GLY A 759 -23.68 17.32 22.40
CA GLY A 759 -24.13 16.11 23.11
C GLY A 759 -24.29 14.87 22.23
N PHE A 760 -24.64 15.04 20.96
CA PHE A 760 -24.82 14.00 19.97
C PHE A 760 -24.06 14.37 18.70
N TYR A 761 -23.46 13.38 18.06
CA TYR A 761 -22.82 13.56 16.76
C TYR A 761 -23.06 12.37 15.84
N SER A 762 -23.05 12.64 14.54
CA SER A 762 -23.19 11.64 13.49
C SER A 762 -22.29 11.99 12.30
N ASN A 763 -21.69 10.96 11.70
CA ASN A 763 -20.93 11.06 10.45
C ASN A 763 -21.40 9.95 9.51
N LEU A 764 -21.93 10.34 8.35
CA LEU A 764 -22.36 9.43 7.29
C LEU A 764 -21.49 9.64 6.06
N GLY A 765 -21.11 8.56 5.39
CA GLY A 765 -20.32 8.59 4.17
C GLY A 765 -20.79 7.55 3.17
N VAL A 766 -20.94 7.94 1.90
CA VAL A 766 -21.33 7.04 0.81
C VAL A 766 -20.40 7.24 -0.38
N ASN A 767 -19.93 6.15 -0.97
CA ASN A 767 -19.30 6.16 -2.29
C ASN A 767 -19.98 5.11 -3.19
N GLN A 768 -20.31 5.52 -4.40
CA GLN A 768 -21.00 4.73 -5.40
C GLN A 768 -20.24 4.79 -6.73
N ILE A 769 -19.68 3.66 -7.15
CA ILE A 769 -19.06 3.52 -8.47
C ILE A 769 -20.18 3.30 -9.49
N LEU A 770 -20.15 4.11 -10.55
CA LEU A 770 -21.11 4.07 -11.66
C LEU A 770 -20.55 3.30 -12.85
N GLN A 771 -19.25 3.45 -13.12
CA GLN A 771 -18.62 2.82 -14.28
C GLN A 771 -17.12 2.58 -14.05
N THR A 772 -16.65 1.41 -14.47
CA THR A 772 -15.25 1.08 -14.67
C THR A 772 -15.05 0.57 -16.10
N LYS A 773 -13.93 0.93 -16.74
CA LYS A 773 -13.61 0.46 -18.10
C LYS A 773 -12.09 0.45 -18.32
N PHE A 774 -11.55 -0.65 -18.83
CA PHE A 774 -10.15 -0.81 -19.22
C PHE A 774 -10.10 -1.21 -20.70
N CYS A 775 -9.40 -0.47 -21.53
CA CYS A 775 -9.30 -0.70 -22.97
C CYS A 775 -7.87 -1.04 -23.38
N GLN A 776 -7.69 -2.15 -24.08
CA GLN A 776 -6.43 -2.53 -24.70
C GLN A 776 -6.17 -1.71 -25.97
N LYS A 777 -4.90 -1.61 -26.36
CA LYS A 777 -4.52 -1.13 -27.69
C LYS A 777 -4.69 -2.26 -28.71
N ASP A 778 -4.93 -1.92 -29.96
CA ASP A 778 -5.15 -2.89 -31.02
C ASP A 778 -3.94 -3.83 -31.24
N GLU A 779 -2.71 -3.33 -31.02
CA GLU A 779 -1.46 -4.12 -31.09
C GLU A 779 -1.31 -5.19 -29.99
N ASN A 780 -2.11 -5.11 -28.92
CA ASN A 780 -2.08 -6.06 -27.81
C ASN A 780 -3.24 -7.06 -27.85
N LEU A 781 -4.17 -6.94 -28.81
CA LEU A 781 -5.33 -7.81 -28.93
C LEU A 781 -5.01 -9.07 -29.73
N GLN A 782 -5.43 -10.22 -29.23
CA GLN A 782 -5.48 -11.45 -30.02
C GLN A 782 -6.74 -11.48 -30.90
N PRO A 783 -6.74 -12.23 -32.03
CA PRO A 783 -7.92 -12.39 -32.86
C PRO A 783 -9.14 -12.86 -32.04
N GLY A 784 -10.23 -12.10 -32.09
CA GLY A 784 -11.47 -12.40 -31.36
C GLY A 784 -11.58 -11.80 -29.95
N GLU A 785 -10.52 -11.16 -29.42
CA GLU A 785 -10.60 -10.48 -28.12
C GLU A 785 -11.34 -9.14 -28.20
N GLN A 786 -12.17 -8.86 -27.19
CA GLN A 786 -12.81 -7.56 -27.04
C GLN A 786 -11.78 -6.50 -26.65
N LYS A 787 -11.93 -5.29 -27.20
CA LYS A 787 -11.04 -4.17 -26.92
C LYS A 787 -11.13 -3.64 -25.49
N CYS A 788 -12.33 -3.59 -24.91
CA CYS A 788 -12.56 -2.96 -23.61
C CYS A 788 -13.38 -3.82 -22.64
N TYR A 789 -12.96 -3.89 -21.39
CA TYR A 789 -13.59 -4.68 -20.33
C TYR A 789 -13.95 -3.82 -19.12
N LYS A 790 -14.95 -4.23 -18.33
CA LYS A 790 -15.34 -3.51 -17.11
C LYS A 790 -14.46 -3.86 -15.91
N GLY A 791 -14.01 -5.11 -15.79
CA GLY A 791 -13.33 -5.63 -14.60
C GLY A 791 -11.80 -5.70 -14.67
N GLY A 792 -11.21 -5.67 -15.86
CA GLY A 792 -9.77 -5.84 -16.09
C GLY A 792 -9.53 -6.53 -17.44
N ILE A 793 -8.27 -6.74 -17.82
CA ILE A 793 -7.91 -7.45 -19.07
C ILE A 793 -7.23 -8.78 -18.76
N GLY A 794 -7.28 -9.74 -19.68
CA GLY A 794 -6.64 -11.05 -19.54
C GLY A 794 -5.14 -10.95 -19.20
N GLY A 795 -4.66 -11.80 -18.30
CA GLY A 795 -3.25 -11.78 -17.88
C GLY A 795 -2.79 -10.55 -17.08
N SER A 796 -3.70 -9.67 -16.66
CA SER A 796 -3.35 -8.42 -15.96
C SER A 796 -3.77 -8.37 -14.49
N ASN A 797 -3.03 -7.57 -13.72
CA ASN A 797 -3.35 -7.29 -12.33
C ASN A 797 -4.34 -6.13 -12.13
N LEU A 798 -5.00 -5.65 -13.20
CA LEU A 798 -5.96 -4.53 -13.15
C LEU A 798 -7.19 -4.83 -12.32
N SER A 799 -7.61 -6.10 -12.29
CA SER A 799 -8.76 -6.51 -11.49
C SER A 799 -8.57 -6.23 -9.99
N ASN A 800 -7.33 -6.23 -9.49
CA ASN A 800 -7.03 -5.88 -8.10
C ASN A 800 -7.35 -4.40 -7.75
N ALA A 801 -7.41 -3.53 -8.76
CA ALA A 801 -7.65 -2.11 -8.56
C ALA A 801 -9.16 -1.77 -8.55
N VAL A 802 -10.03 -2.67 -9.00
CA VAL A 802 -11.48 -2.42 -9.12
C VAL A 802 -12.15 -2.38 -7.75
N PRO A 803 -12.63 -1.20 -7.29
CA PRO A 803 -13.22 -1.07 -5.95
C PRO A 803 -14.62 -1.72 -5.83
N PRO A 804 -15.16 -1.83 -4.60
CA PRO A 804 -16.57 -2.14 -4.36
C PRO A 804 -17.50 -1.19 -5.12
N LYS A 805 -18.65 -1.71 -5.57
CA LYS A 805 -19.69 -0.90 -6.22
C LYS A 805 -20.23 0.20 -5.29
N THR A 806 -20.47 -0.13 -4.04
CA THR A 806 -21.05 0.76 -3.04
C THR A 806 -20.37 0.55 -1.69
N THR A 807 -19.98 1.64 -1.04
CA THR A 807 -19.61 1.65 0.37
C THR A 807 -20.45 2.65 1.12
N LEU A 808 -20.94 2.25 2.30
CA LEU A 808 -21.66 3.09 3.23
C LEU A 808 -20.96 3.02 4.58
N TYR A 809 -20.82 4.18 5.20
CA TYR A 809 -20.28 4.36 6.53
C TYR A 809 -21.25 5.21 7.33
N ALA A 810 -21.51 4.82 8.58
CA ALA A 810 -22.32 5.58 9.51
C ALA A 810 -21.73 5.44 10.91
N ASN A 811 -21.28 6.55 11.49
CA ASN A 811 -20.85 6.63 12.88
C ASN A 811 -21.82 7.51 13.65
N VAL A 812 -22.30 7.03 14.80
CA VAL A 812 -23.23 7.74 15.66
C VAL A 812 -22.72 7.64 17.09
N GLY A 813 -22.67 8.77 17.80
CA GLY A 813 -22.17 8.80 19.17
C GLY A 813 -22.79 9.90 20.01
N THR A 814 -22.61 9.79 21.33
CA THR A 814 -23.07 10.77 22.31
C THR A 814 -22.03 11.01 23.39
N ARG A 815 -22.01 12.25 23.89
CA ARG A 815 -21.12 12.71 24.96
C ARG A 815 -21.94 12.95 26.22
N LEU A 816 -21.65 12.18 27.27
CA LEU A 816 -22.32 12.19 28.57
C LEU A 816 -21.39 12.80 29.63
N PHE A 817 -21.94 13.06 30.82
CA PHE A 817 -21.19 13.55 32.00
C PHE A 817 -20.31 14.77 31.70
N LYS A 818 -20.89 15.82 31.11
CA LYS A 818 -20.16 17.03 30.67
C LYS A 818 -18.98 16.70 29.73
N LYS A 819 -19.21 15.82 28.75
CA LYS A 819 -18.22 15.34 27.76
C LYS A 819 -17.09 14.46 28.31
N GLN A 820 -17.19 14.00 29.56
CA GLN A 820 -16.22 13.04 30.12
C GLN A 820 -16.38 11.63 29.56
N LEU A 821 -17.56 11.25 29.07
CA LEU A 821 -17.78 9.93 28.48
C LEU A 821 -18.33 10.07 27.06
N ASP A 822 -17.56 9.65 26.07
CA ASP A 822 -17.95 9.58 24.65
C ASP A 822 -18.20 8.11 24.29
N ILE A 823 -19.45 7.77 23.97
CA ILE A 823 -19.84 6.42 23.53
C ILE A 823 -20.42 6.48 22.13
N GLY A 824 -20.14 5.47 21.33
CA GLY A 824 -20.69 5.42 19.98
C GLY A 824 -20.60 4.07 19.31
N ALA A 825 -21.22 4.00 18.14
CA ALA A 825 -21.24 2.85 17.28
C ALA A 825 -20.99 3.26 15.84
N ARG A 826 -20.26 2.41 15.12
CA ARG A 826 -19.86 2.60 13.73
C ARG A 826 -20.33 1.43 12.91
N TYR A 827 -21.25 1.69 11.99
CA TYR A 827 -21.69 0.77 10.96
C TYR A 827 -20.92 1.00 9.67
N SER A 828 -20.35 -0.06 9.11
CA SER A 828 -19.66 -0.03 7.82
C SER A 828 -20.23 -1.12 6.92
N TYR A 829 -20.66 -0.76 5.71
CA TYR A 829 -21.11 -1.69 4.68
C TYR A 829 -20.25 -1.56 3.42
N THR A 830 -19.84 -2.71 2.90
CA THR A 830 -19.08 -2.83 1.66
C THR A 830 -19.80 -3.83 0.76
N SER A 831 -20.19 -3.40 -0.44
CA SER A 831 -20.80 -4.28 -1.42
C SER A 831 -19.76 -5.23 -2.05
N LYS A 832 -20.24 -6.13 -2.90
CA LYS A 832 -19.37 -6.87 -3.82
C LYS A 832 -18.58 -5.93 -4.73
N ARG A 833 -17.52 -6.46 -5.34
CA ARG A 833 -16.76 -5.81 -6.42
C ARG A 833 -17.70 -5.33 -7.52
N PHE A 834 -17.33 -4.25 -8.22
CA PHE A 834 -18.14 -3.71 -9.32
C PHE A 834 -18.40 -4.73 -10.45
N VAL A 835 -17.45 -5.64 -10.71
CA VAL A 835 -17.57 -6.78 -11.65
C VAL A 835 -17.02 -8.03 -10.97
N SER A 836 -17.60 -9.21 -11.27
CA SER A 836 -17.04 -10.50 -10.84
C SER A 836 -15.73 -10.81 -11.60
N ILE A 837 -14.75 -11.40 -10.91
CA ILE A 837 -13.44 -11.82 -11.42
C ILE A 837 -13.55 -13.12 -12.24
N TRP A 838 -14.62 -13.89 -12.03
CA TRP A 838 -14.83 -15.20 -12.65
C TRP A 838 -16.02 -15.21 -13.61
N GLN A 839 -15.89 -14.52 -14.74
CA GLN A 839 -16.59 -14.91 -15.95
C GLN A 839 -15.55 -15.42 -16.95
N PRO A 840 -15.60 -16.71 -17.34
CA PRO A 840 -14.70 -17.29 -18.35
C PRO A 840 -14.71 -16.51 -19.68
N THR A 841 -15.78 -15.75 -19.93
CA THR A 841 -15.96 -14.87 -21.09
C THR A 841 -15.28 -13.52 -20.97
N ASP A 842 -14.88 -13.08 -19.76
CA ASP A 842 -14.30 -11.75 -19.53
C ASP A 842 -12.76 -11.75 -19.46
N THR A 843 -12.11 -12.89 -19.16
CA THR A 843 -10.65 -13.04 -19.19
C THR A 843 -10.21 -14.48 -19.50
N PRO A 844 -9.73 -14.79 -20.71
CA PRO A 844 -9.11 -16.07 -21.01
C PRO A 844 -7.64 -16.01 -20.55
N THR A 845 -7.26 -16.85 -19.59
CA THR A 845 -5.87 -17.13 -19.17
C THR A 845 -5.12 -15.97 -18.48
N GLY A 846 -4.70 -16.18 -17.23
CA GLY A 846 -3.87 -15.21 -16.52
C GLY A 846 -3.76 -15.47 -15.02
N GLU A 847 -2.55 -15.81 -14.55
CA GLU A 847 -2.22 -16.22 -13.18
C GLU A 847 -2.32 -15.11 -12.10
N THR A 848 -3.09 -14.04 -12.36
CA THR A 848 -3.33 -12.92 -11.44
C THR A 848 -4.68 -13.11 -10.74
N ASN A 849 -4.72 -13.97 -9.73
CA ASN A 849 -5.93 -14.21 -8.93
C ASN A 849 -6.24 -12.99 -8.06
N SER A 850 -7.20 -12.17 -8.46
CA SER A 850 -7.84 -11.21 -7.56
C SER A 850 -8.80 -11.96 -6.63
N ALA A 851 -8.87 -11.59 -5.35
CA ALA A 851 -9.86 -12.17 -4.45
C ALA A 851 -11.26 -11.65 -4.80
N GLU A 852 -12.21 -12.58 -4.89
CA GLU A 852 -13.62 -12.26 -4.76
C GLU A 852 -13.99 -12.08 -3.28
N TRP A 853 -14.92 -11.18 -3.00
CA TRP A 853 -15.48 -11.00 -1.67
C TRP A 853 -16.99 -10.86 -1.76
N ASP A 854 -17.68 -11.44 -0.79
CA ASP A 854 -19.10 -11.17 -0.58
C ASP A 854 -19.32 -9.79 0.05
N SER A 855 -20.51 -9.24 -0.15
CA SER A 855 -20.92 -8.03 0.57
C SER A 855 -20.91 -8.29 2.07
N TYR A 856 -20.34 -7.37 2.83
CA TYR A 856 -20.28 -7.46 4.29
C TYR A 856 -20.67 -6.16 4.95
N SER A 857 -21.08 -6.31 6.21
CA SER A 857 -21.50 -5.22 7.08
C SER A 857 -20.95 -5.50 8.47
N ILE A 858 -20.35 -4.49 9.07
CA ILE A 858 -19.65 -4.58 10.35
C ILE A 858 -20.20 -3.49 11.26
N VAL A 859 -20.35 -3.83 12.54
CA VAL A 859 -20.67 -2.87 13.60
C VAL A 859 -19.53 -2.90 14.59
N ASP A 860 -18.90 -1.75 14.81
CA ASP A 860 -17.92 -1.53 15.87
C ASP A 860 -18.56 -0.64 16.94
N ILE A 861 -18.23 -0.87 18.20
CA ILE A 861 -18.67 -0.02 19.32
C ILE A 861 -17.48 0.48 20.11
N TYR A 862 -17.57 1.67 20.68
CA TYR A 862 -16.49 2.27 21.45
C TYR A 862 -17.01 3.13 22.61
N ALA A 863 -16.14 3.30 23.59
CA ALA A 863 -16.30 4.19 24.73
C ALA A 863 -14.95 4.83 25.08
N ASN A 864 -14.91 6.15 25.15
CA ASN A 864 -13.76 6.93 25.61
C ASN A 864 -14.17 7.66 26.90
N TYR A 865 -13.46 7.42 27.99
CA TYR A 865 -13.70 8.01 29.29
C TYR A 865 -12.52 8.88 29.71
N ASN A 866 -12.77 10.16 29.94
CA ASN A 866 -11.83 11.19 30.33
C ASN A 866 -12.14 11.64 31.77
N PRO A 867 -11.76 10.85 32.80
CA PRO A 867 -12.00 11.21 34.21
C PRO A 867 -11.29 12.49 34.64
N LYS A 868 -10.19 12.84 33.94
CA LYS A 868 -9.41 14.07 34.09
C LYS A 868 -9.00 14.55 32.70
N GLU A 869 -8.65 15.81 32.57
CA GLU A 869 -8.22 16.40 31.28
C GLU A 869 -6.97 15.74 30.69
N ASN A 870 -6.13 15.17 31.56
CA ASN A 870 -4.85 14.59 31.19
C ASN A 870 -4.85 13.05 31.18
N LEU A 871 -6.02 12.42 31.33
CA LEU A 871 -6.16 10.97 31.38
C LEU A 871 -7.35 10.53 30.51
N THR A 872 -7.05 9.68 29.53
CA THR A 872 -8.04 9.06 28.63
C THR A 872 -7.98 7.55 28.77
N ILE A 873 -9.14 6.91 28.97
CA ILE A 873 -9.32 5.46 28.96
C ILE A 873 -10.27 5.12 27.83
N SER A 874 -9.83 4.30 26.88
CA SER A 874 -10.61 3.93 25.71
C SER A 874 -10.85 2.44 25.67
N ALA A 875 -12.08 2.02 25.40
CA ALA A 875 -12.45 0.63 25.19
C ALA A 875 -13.28 0.52 23.91
N GLY A 876 -13.09 -0.57 23.16
CA GLY A 876 -13.82 -0.80 21.93
C GLY A 876 -13.98 -2.27 21.60
N VAL A 877 -15.01 -2.59 20.81
CA VAL A 877 -15.20 -3.91 20.23
C VAL A 877 -15.37 -3.74 18.73
N ASP A 878 -14.38 -4.21 17.98
CA ASP A 878 -14.44 -4.33 16.53
C ASP A 878 -15.25 -5.58 16.16
N ASN A 879 -16.01 -5.51 15.07
CA ASN A 879 -16.77 -6.63 14.52
C ASN A 879 -17.66 -7.32 15.57
N LEU A 880 -18.55 -6.55 16.19
CA LEU A 880 -19.42 -6.96 17.31
C LEU A 880 -20.20 -8.26 17.02
N ALA A 881 -20.67 -8.43 15.78
CA ALA A 881 -21.42 -9.59 15.33
C ALA A 881 -20.54 -10.81 14.99
N ASN A 882 -19.22 -10.72 15.16
CA ASN A 882 -18.23 -11.75 14.85
C ASN A 882 -18.38 -12.30 13.42
N LYS A 883 -18.55 -11.42 12.43
CA LYS A 883 -18.77 -11.77 11.03
C LYS A 883 -17.45 -12.22 10.38
N TYR A 884 -17.49 -13.33 9.66
CA TYR A 884 -16.43 -13.75 8.75
C TYR A 884 -16.54 -12.99 7.44
N TYR A 885 -15.47 -12.34 7.01
CA TYR A 885 -15.43 -11.59 5.75
C TYR A 885 -13.99 -11.41 5.24
N LEU A 886 -13.85 -11.07 3.96
CA LEU A 886 -12.60 -10.64 3.34
C LEU A 886 -12.69 -9.14 3.10
N ASP A 887 -11.66 -8.37 3.50
CA ASP A 887 -11.60 -6.94 3.19
C ASP A 887 -11.61 -6.74 1.66
N ALA A 888 -12.30 -5.68 1.19
CA ALA A 888 -12.29 -5.32 -0.22
C ALA A 888 -10.87 -5.05 -0.74
N ASN A 889 -10.61 -5.46 -1.99
CA ASN A 889 -9.30 -5.39 -2.65
C ASN A 889 -8.15 -6.07 -1.88
N ASN A 890 -8.46 -7.06 -1.03
CA ASN A 890 -7.46 -7.92 -0.43
C ASN A 890 -6.86 -8.86 -1.49
N MET A 891 -5.54 -8.84 -1.67
CA MET A 891 -4.82 -9.76 -2.56
C MET A 891 -4.37 -11.04 -1.81
N GLY A 892 -4.15 -10.95 -0.50
CA GLY A 892 -3.56 -12.01 0.33
C GLY A 892 -4.50 -13.14 0.75
N LEU A 893 -5.78 -13.10 0.36
CA LEU A 893 -6.79 -14.13 0.69
C LEU A 893 -6.96 -14.39 2.19
N THR A 894 -6.58 -13.43 3.02
CA THR A 894 -6.64 -13.47 4.48
C THR A 894 -7.98 -12.90 4.96
N PRO A 895 -8.83 -13.67 5.67
CA PRO A 895 -10.06 -13.13 6.23
C PRO A 895 -9.73 -12.08 7.28
N ALA A 896 -10.59 -11.08 7.44
CA ALA A 896 -10.42 -10.06 8.44
C ALA A 896 -10.64 -10.62 9.87
N PRO A 897 -10.12 -9.91 10.91
CA PRO A 897 -10.34 -10.30 12.29
C PRO A 897 -11.81 -10.46 12.65
N GLY A 898 -12.10 -11.49 13.46
CA GLY A 898 -13.36 -11.65 14.15
C GLY A 898 -13.57 -10.58 15.23
N ARG A 899 -14.55 -10.83 16.11
CA ARG A 899 -14.85 -9.95 17.23
C ARG A 899 -13.63 -9.73 18.11
N THR A 900 -13.17 -8.49 18.21
CA THR A 900 -11.91 -8.14 18.88
C THR A 900 -12.15 -7.01 19.87
N PHE A 901 -11.79 -7.23 21.14
CA PHE A 901 -11.86 -6.22 22.18
C PHE A 901 -10.54 -5.46 22.28
N HIS A 902 -10.63 -4.14 22.39
CA HIS A 902 -9.52 -3.22 22.55
C HIS A 902 -9.67 -2.46 23.87
N LEU A 903 -8.56 -2.28 24.57
CA LEU A 903 -8.46 -1.41 25.74
C LEU A 903 -7.18 -0.60 25.64
N SER A 904 -7.27 0.72 25.79
CA SER A 904 -6.13 1.61 25.81
C SER A 904 -6.24 2.69 26.88
N PHE A 905 -5.08 3.21 27.23
CA PHE A 905 -4.84 4.22 28.24
C PHE A 905 -3.89 5.26 27.63
N GLU A 906 -4.23 6.54 27.77
CA GLU A 906 -3.37 7.65 27.42
C GLU A 906 -3.28 8.61 28.60
N TYR A 907 -2.08 9.04 28.93
CA TYR A 907 -1.81 10.00 29.99
C TYR A 907 -0.86 11.08 29.49
N LYS A 908 -1.22 12.34 29.73
CA LYS A 908 -0.38 13.52 29.47
C LYS A 908 0.03 14.14 30.81
N PHE A 909 1.24 14.66 30.89
CA PHE A 909 1.77 15.35 32.06
C PHE A 909 2.41 16.66 31.69
#